data_AF-A0A7S4QX27-F1
#
_entry.id   AF-A0A7S4QX27-F1
#
_cell.length_a   1.000
_cell.length_b   1.000
_cell.length_c   1.000
_cell.angle_alpha   90.00
_cell.angle_beta   90.00
_cell.angle_gamma   90.00
#
_symmetry.space_group_name_H-M   'P 1'
#
loop_
_entity.id
_entity.type
_entity.pdbx_description
1 polymer ?
#
loop_
_entity_poly.entity_id
_entity_poly.type
_entity_poly.pdbx_seq_one_letter_code
_entity_poly.pdbx_strand_id
1 'polypeptide(L)'
;KPPAAVLRAQGRWIRAVCGGMAGCDSDGESEGSMPALEPLEAPVADEGAAPTAPPAVAEAVIRARRRKEESLEEDAVQQLQGSKPEDSSLPAFRIVHNEVHGEEEEEEDWEPPEKEPDLTMLQPCDDETCEKEFGYPKWPKEMKDPNYFKKELERMRTDPRYNKNLGKAAKDQEFWNEAARMPWAKVLLRKEQHWTDRRNVWLEQYNTVMQANRGREYMGELLEECPMDIKRLVAPIAKYKIVESLLLSVYRESEETGVPFDELMRRPETLSELHCARQRLDAGGDEEAQRLQDEMDEMVRRAQEELAEERKREEKERGRILIDMQGLKIALDFGQKCKKDGLVEWERGNYEEAIASWRQGDETLRKFRAPRKSVNENMMLVDLHSAVLKNIAQAAIKLERWGEAAEAADRVLEMNSDDHKAWFRKACALEGMGNFTDARLCLERIEEIAVGRADRDRLMKDCQTKREKYRASEERHAQEQQRMLKRGLRRGVFSIDRGGQPLDSQDASTQGGAVSSGAGASPEPLAAESERSAEDRGQRDTEAAEKKDRKRITRDGAWDLLADLEEAYKDPWFVKRVDKLIVDVMFDPRRFTEHLAPVALDVQRPVLEKWGFEPSADGLLEMRRALQDHTQGPKKDAALAERAEAVTKALYGSPQLNMYERIMVGACPW
;
A
#
# COMPACT_ATOMS: atom_id res chain seq x y z
N LYS A 1 8.37 -43.83 16.22
CA LYS A 1 9.77 -43.80 15.69
C LYS A 1 9.67 -43.74 14.18
N PRO A 2 10.24 -42.74 13.47
CA PRO A 2 11.58 -42.16 13.65
C PRO A 2 11.53 -40.62 13.94
N PRO A 3 12.60 -39.81 13.77
CA PRO A 3 13.55 -39.51 14.84
C PRO A 3 13.63 -38.02 15.23
N ALA A 4 13.82 -37.78 16.52
CA ALA A 4 14.23 -36.51 17.10
C ALA A 4 15.72 -36.25 16.89
N ALA A 5 16.07 -35.14 16.24
CA ALA A 5 17.38 -34.50 16.35
C ALA A 5 17.30 -33.08 15.77
N VAL A 6 18.04 -32.15 16.40
CA VAL A 6 18.32 -30.77 15.99
C VAL A 6 17.37 -29.68 16.56
N LEU A 7 17.24 -29.66 17.89
CA LEU A 7 17.04 -28.42 18.65
C LEU A 7 18.05 -28.37 19.81
N ARG A 8 19.31 -28.09 19.45
CA ARG A 8 20.37 -27.63 20.37
C ARG A 8 21.35 -26.77 19.59
N ALA A 9 21.05 -25.47 19.47
CA ALA A 9 22.07 -24.43 19.32
C ALA A 9 21.41 -23.08 19.58
N GLN A 10 22.10 -22.22 20.32
CA GLN A 10 21.78 -20.80 20.56
C GLN A 10 20.89 -20.47 21.77
N GLY A 11 21.23 -21.07 22.91
CA GLY A 11 20.91 -20.54 24.24
C GLY A 11 22.16 -20.53 25.09
N ARG A 12 23.13 -19.64 24.79
CA ARG A 12 24.33 -19.36 25.61
C ARG A 12 25.14 -18.24 24.94
N TRP A 13 24.84 -16.99 25.24
CA TRP A 13 25.83 -15.89 25.33
C TRP A 13 25.25 -14.84 26.29
N ILE A 14 26.12 -14.28 27.13
CA ILE A 14 25.90 -13.21 28.12
C ILE A 14 25.34 -13.65 29.49
N ARG A 15 26.20 -14.33 30.27
CA ARG A 15 26.28 -14.13 31.73
C ARG A 15 27.75 -14.19 32.15
N ALA A 16 28.46 -13.10 31.96
CA ALA A 16 29.78 -12.86 32.54
C ALA A 16 30.06 -11.36 32.48
N VAL A 17 29.84 -10.66 33.59
CA VAL A 17 30.67 -9.61 34.19
C VAL A 17 29.92 -9.16 35.46
N CYS A 18 30.68 -8.94 36.54
CA CYS A 18 30.26 -8.53 37.89
C CYS A 18 30.00 -9.64 38.92
N GLY A 19 31.09 -10.29 39.32
CA GLY A 19 31.41 -10.60 40.71
C GLY A 19 32.93 -10.71 40.79
N GLY A 20 33.68 -10.14 41.73
CA GLY A 20 33.42 -9.34 42.92
C GLY A 20 34.76 -9.31 43.66
N MET A 21 35.14 -8.18 44.26
CA MET A 21 36.23 -8.15 45.24
C MET A 21 35.84 -7.24 46.41
N ALA A 22 35.50 -7.95 47.48
CA ALA A 22 35.43 -7.69 48.91
C ALA A 22 36.01 -6.39 49.51
N GLY A 23 35.36 -5.96 50.61
CA GLY A 23 36.06 -5.52 51.81
C GLY A 23 35.30 -4.59 52.77
N CYS A 24 34.75 -5.16 53.86
CA CYS A 24 34.59 -4.57 55.22
C CYS A 24 33.54 -3.46 55.43
N ASP A 25 32.76 -3.35 56.51
CA ASP A 25 32.55 -4.13 57.74
C ASP A 25 31.30 -3.56 58.46
N SER A 26 30.65 -4.41 59.28
CA SER A 26 29.80 -4.12 60.45
C SER A 26 28.45 -3.43 60.25
N ASP A 27 27.39 -3.66 61.01
CA ASP A 27 26.88 -4.70 61.93
C ASP A 27 25.47 -4.19 62.32
N GLY A 28 24.52 -5.08 62.64
CA GLY A 28 23.32 -4.68 63.39
C GLY A 28 21.99 -5.31 62.96
N GLU A 29 21.80 -6.58 63.35
CA GLU A 29 20.62 -7.13 64.04
C GLU A 29 19.21 -6.55 63.76
N SER A 30 18.28 -7.38 63.28
CA SER A 30 17.32 -8.10 64.14
C SER A 30 16.09 -8.61 63.35
N GLU A 31 16.01 -9.94 63.26
CA GLU A 31 14.86 -10.86 63.31
C GLU A 31 13.42 -10.42 62.94
N GLY A 32 12.76 -11.29 62.14
CA GLY A 32 11.31 -11.32 61.96
C GLY A 32 10.86 -12.30 60.86
N SER A 33 10.98 -13.60 61.13
CA SER A 33 10.60 -14.72 60.25
C SER A 33 9.07 -14.93 60.13
N MET A 34 8.58 -15.28 58.92
CA MET A 34 7.55 -16.32 58.58
C MET A 34 6.73 -15.94 57.32
N PRO A 35 6.09 -16.89 56.59
CA PRO A 35 6.37 -18.33 56.42
C PRO A 35 6.51 -18.75 54.94
N ALA A 36 7.09 -19.93 54.71
CA ALA A 36 7.04 -20.63 53.44
C ALA A 36 5.74 -21.46 53.32
N LEU A 37 5.06 -21.40 52.17
CA LEU A 37 4.07 -22.39 51.73
C LEU A 37 4.17 -22.62 50.20
N GLU A 38 4.61 -23.84 49.90
CA GLU A 38 4.34 -24.80 48.82
C GLU A 38 4.10 -24.40 47.34
N PRO A 39 4.65 -25.19 46.38
CA PRO A 39 4.53 -24.95 44.95
C PRO A 39 3.22 -25.53 44.37
N LEU A 40 2.47 -24.71 43.64
CA LEU A 40 1.31 -25.15 42.85
C LEU A 40 1.73 -25.58 41.44
N GLU A 41 1.17 -26.72 41.06
CA GLU A 41 1.47 -27.56 39.90
C GLU A 41 1.18 -26.88 38.55
N ALA A 42 1.98 -27.24 37.55
CA ALA A 42 1.83 -26.79 36.17
C ALA A 42 0.75 -27.62 35.43
N PRO A 43 -0.16 -26.99 34.66
CA PRO A 43 -1.01 -27.74 33.75
C PRO A 43 -0.29 -28.08 32.44
N VAL A 44 -0.60 -29.32 32.05
CA VAL A 44 -0.22 -30.09 30.88
C VAL A 44 -0.44 -29.34 29.56
N ALA A 45 0.50 -29.52 28.64
CA ALA A 45 0.42 -29.06 27.25
C ALA A 45 -0.51 -29.99 26.44
N ASP A 46 -1.43 -29.40 25.67
CA ASP A 46 -2.16 -30.11 24.61
C ASP A 46 -1.69 -29.60 23.25
N GLU A 47 -1.43 -30.54 22.34
CA GLU A 47 -0.95 -30.33 20.98
C GLU A 47 -2.14 -30.26 20.01
N GLY A 48 -2.08 -29.33 19.05
CA GLY A 48 -2.66 -29.54 17.73
C GLY A 48 -4.04 -28.94 17.45
N ALA A 49 -4.07 -27.68 17.02
CA ALA A 49 -5.10 -27.17 16.12
C ALA A 49 -4.50 -26.14 15.16
N ALA A 50 -4.74 -26.31 13.86
CA ALA A 50 -4.34 -25.40 12.80
C ALA A 50 -5.07 -24.04 12.93
N PRO A 51 -4.49 -22.92 12.47
CA PRO A 51 -5.08 -21.60 12.66
C PRO A 51 -6.18 -21.35 11.63
N THR A 52 -7.42 -21.71 11.96
CA THR A 52 -8.59 -21.09 11.33
C THR A 52 -8.83 -19.76 12.03
N ALA A 53 -8.55 -18.65 11.33
CA ALA A 53 -8.86 -17.31 11.82
C ALA A 53 -10.36 -17.18 12.16
N PRO A 54 -10.75 -16.69 13.34
CA PRO A 54 -12.15 -16.46 13.68
C PRO A 54 -12.69 -15.18 13.02
N PRO A 55 -14.02 -15.08 12.79
CA PRO A 55 -14.64 -13.95 12.13
C PRO A 55 -14.81 -12.79 13.12
N ALA A 56 -13.76 -11.97 13.27
CA ALA A 56 -13.70 -10.78 14.13
C ALA A 56 -14.90 -9.80 13.97
N VAL A 57 -15.67 -9.93 12.90
CA VAL A 57 -16.85 -9.14 12.58
C VAL A 57 -18.04 -9.44 13.52
N ALA A 58 -18.27 -10.71 13.86
CA ALA A 58 -19.37 -11.12 14.73
C ALA A 58 -19.14 -10.63 16.17
N GLU A 59 -17.91 -10.77 16.65
CA GLU A 59 -17.47 -10.29 17.96
C GLU A 59 -17.63 -8.76 18.10
N ALA A 60 -17.45 -8.02 17.01
CA ALA A 60 -17.63 -6.57 16.97
C ALA A 60 -19.10 -6.14 17.05
N VAL A 61 -19.98 -6.85 16.34
CA VAL A 61 -21.44 -6.62 16.38
C VAL A 61 -22.00 -6.97 17.76
N ILE A 62 -21.55 -8.08 18.35
CA ILE A 62 -21.94 -8.49 19.71
C ILE A 62 -21.44 -7.49 20.75
N ARG A 63 -20.20 -6.99 20.65
CA ARG A 63 -19.70 -5.91 21.53
C ARG A 63 -20.47 -4.59 21.36
N ALA A 64 -20.85 -4.24 20.13
CA ALA A 64 -21.66 -3.04 19.87
C ALA A 64 -23.07 -3.17 20.45
N ARG A 65 -23.67 -4.36 20.38
CA ARG A 65 -24.96 -4.70 21.02
C ARG A 65 -24.84 -4.60 22.54
N ARG A 66 -23.78 -5.14 23.14
CA ARG A 66 -23.49 -5.08 24.59
C ARG A 66 -23.24 -3.66 25.12
N ARG A 67 -22.59 -2.78 24.34
CA ARG A 67 -22.45 -1.35 24.68
C ARG A 67 -23.79 -0.61 24.67
N LYS A 68 -24.72 -1.05 23.81
CA LYS A 68 -26.09 -0.53 23.77
C LYS A 68 -26.90 -1.01 24.99
N GLU A 69 -26.67 -2.25 25.43
CA GLU A 69 -27.24 -2.80 26.68
C GLU A 69 -26.82 -1.99 27.91
N GLU A 70 -25.53 -1.70 28.09
CA GLU A 70 -25.04 -0.90 29.22
C GLU A 70 -25.67 0.51 29.26
N SER A 71 -25.92 1.12 28.09
CA SER A 71 -26.58 2.44 28.01
C SER A 71 -28.09 2.40 28.29
N LEU A 72 -28.76 1.30 27.96
CA LEU A 72 -30.21 1.13 28.17
C LEU A 72 -30.52 0.67 29.60
N GLU A 73 -29.61 -0.06 30.25
CA GLU A 73 -29.70 -0.41 31.67
C GLU A 73 -29.57 0.83 32.58
N GLU A 74 -28.71 1.80 32.24
CA GLU A 74 -28.60 3.06 32.97
C GLU A 74 -29.89 3.93 32.87
N ASP A 75 -30.56 3.91 31.71
CA ASP A 75 -31.83 4.62 31.49
C ASP A 75 -33.04 3.88 32.11
N ALA A 76 -33.04 2.53 32.13
CA ALA A 76 -34.10 1.72 32.72
C ALA A 76 -34.10 1.75 34.26
N VAL A 77 -32.91 1.83 34.88
CA VAL A 77 -32.78 1.95 36.35
C VAL A 77 -33.30 3.31 36.86
N GLN A 78 -33.32 4.35 36.02
CA GLN A 78 -33.93 5.64 36.37
C GLN A 78 -35.46 5.66 36.21
N GLN A 79 -36.04 4.84 35.34
CA GLN A 79 -37.49 4.82 35.09
C GLN A 79 -38.28 3.84 35.98
N LEU A 80 -37.64 2.85 36.61
CA LEU A 80 -38.32 1.82 37.39
C LEU A 80 -38.62 2.17 38.88
N GLN A 81 -38.42 3.43 39.31
CA GLN A 81 -38.80 3.87 40.67
C GLN A 81 -40.25 4.37 40.81
N GLY A 82 -41.12 4.21 39.81
CA GLY A 82 -42.45 4.82 39.89
C GLY A 82 -43.57 4.19 39.09
N SER A 83 -44.01 2.96 39.40
CA SER A 83 -45.43 2.57 39.31
C SER A 83 -45.68 1.11 39.70
N LYS A 84 -46.74 0.88 40.50
CA LYS A 84 -47.28 -0.44 40.89
C LYS A 84 -48.22 -1.03 39.82
N PRO A 85 -48.48 -2.36 39.83
CA PRO A 85 -49.27 -3.05 38.81
C PRO A 85 -50.75 -3.18 39.20
N GLU A 86 -51.66 -3.14 38.21
CA GLU A 86 -53.05 -3.61 38.33
C GLU A 86 -53.45 -4.52 37.17
N ASP A 87 -54.35 -5.45 37.51
CA ASP A 87 -54.93 -6.58 36.78
C ASP A 87 -55.54 -6.26 35.40
N SER A 88 -55.50 -7.24 34.48
CA SER A 88 -56.74 -7.66 33.77
C SER A 88 -56.60 -9.01 33.04
N SER A 89 -57.64 -9.81 33.22
CA SER A 89 -57.90 -11.16 32.73
C SER A 89 -58.20 -11.25 31.23
N LEU A 90 -57.69 -12.28 30.56
CA LEU A 90 -58.05 -12.69 29.18
C LEU A 90 -59.23 -13.68 29.16
N PRO A 91 -60.16 -13.62 28.18
CA PRO A 91 -61.14 -14.68 27.94
C PRO A 91 -60.65 -15.70 26.90
N ALA A 92 -60.94 -16.98 27.17
CA ALA A 92 -60.67 -18.13 26.32
C ALA A 92 -61.60 -18.20 25.09
N PHE A 93 -61.07 -18.57 23.92
CA PHE A 93 -61.88 -18.97 22.77
C PHE A 93 -61.42 -20.30 22.14
N ARG A 94 -62.38 -21.24 22.23
CA ARG A 94 -62.65 -22.49 21.51
C ARG A 94 -61.76 -22.92 20.34
N ILE A 95 -61.27 -24.15 20.50
CA ILE A 95 -60.76 -25.07 19.46
C ILE A 95 -61.92 -25.52 18.56
N VAL A 96 -61.76 -25.41 17.25
CA VAL A 96 -62.58 -26.10 16.24
C VAL A 96 -61.69 -27.15 15.59
N HIS A 97 -62.02 -28.41 15.82
CA HIS A 97 -61.50 -29.55 15.06
C HIS A 97 -62.12 -29.52 13.66
N ASN A 98 -61.27 -29.60 12.62
CA ASN A 98 -61.65 -30.14 11.32
C ASN A 98 -60.67 -31.27 10.99
N GLU A 99 -61.20 -32.49 11.02
CA GLU A 99 -60.69 -33.67 10.29
C GLU A 99 -61.00 -33.52 8.80
N VAL A 100 -60.48 -34.45 7.96
CA VAL A 100 -60.67 -34.66 6.48
C VAL A 100 -59.38 -34.28 5.72
N HIS A 101 -58.69 -35.12 4.95
CA HIS A 101 -58.81 -36.52 4.53
C HIS A 101 -57.38 -37.01 4.21
N GLY A 102 -57.10 -38.29 4.44
CA GLY A 102 -55.88 -38.91 3.93
C GLY A 102 -56.04 -39.07 2.42
N GLU A 103 -55.16 -38.42 1.66
CA GLU A 103 -54.90 -38.76 0.27
C GLU A 103 -53.58 -39.53 0.27
N GLU A 104 -53.65 -40.77 -0.22
CA GLU A 104 -52.51 -41.62 -0.49
C GLU A 104 -51.65 -40.91 -1.55
N GLU A 105 -50.41 -40.58 -1.21
CA GLU A 105 -49.44 -40.08 -2.19
C GLU A 105 -49.18 -41.19 -3.21
N GLU A 106 -49.77 -41.05 -4.40
CA GLU A 106 -49.39 -41.83 -5.57
C GLU A 106 -47.91 -41.54 -5.86
N GLU A 107 -47.07 -42.57 -5.70
CA GLU A 107 -45.66 -42.58 -6.06
C GLU A 107 -45.59 -42.38 -7.59
N GLU A 108 -45.39 -41.14 -8.01
CA GLU A 108 -45.34 -40.74 -9.43
C GLU A 108 -44.10 -41.38 -10.06
N ASP A 109 -44.30 -42.51 -10.75
CA ASP A 109 -43.31 -43.23 -11.54
C ASP A 109 -42.61 -42.25 -12.48
N TRP A 110 -41.36 -41.91 -12.18
CA TRP A 110 -40.51 -41.07 -13.02
C TRP A 110 -40.24 -41.81 -14.35
N GLU A 111 -41.05 -41.51 -15.37
CA GLU A 111 -40.76 -41.90 -16.75
C GLU A 111 -39.66 -40.96 -17.30
N PRO A 112 -38.48 -41.48 -17.66
CA PRO A 112 -37.43 -40.65 -18.23
C PRO A 112 -37.93 -40.06 -19.56
N PRO A 113 -37.71 -38.76 -19.83
CA PRO A 113 -38.24 -38.11 -21.01
C PRO A 113 -37.79 -38.84 -22.29
N GLU A 114 -38.74 -39.23 -23.15
CA GLU A 114 -38.50 -39.95 -24.42
C GLU A 114 -37.64 -39.16 -25.44
N LYS A 115 -37.35 -37.89 -25.15
CA LYS A 115 -36.39 -37.11 -25.90
C LYS A 115 -35.09 -37.06 -25.11
N GLU A 116 -34.05 -37.66 -25.68
CA GLU A 116 -32.67 -37.37 -25.30
C GLU A 116 -32.55 -35.84 -25.08
N PRO A 117 -32.04 -35.39 -23.92
CA PRO A 117 -31.90 -33.97 -23.66
C PRO A 117 -31.13 -33.36 -24.83
N ASP A 118 -31.57 -32.20 -25.31
CA ASP A 118 -30.92 -31.52 -26.42
C ASP A 118 -29.48 -31.16 -26.01
N LEU A 119 -28.53 -32.04 -26.33
CA LEU A 119 -27.11 -31.94 -26.01
C LEU A 119 -26.43 -30.83 -26.82
N THR A 120 -27.16 -30.00 -27.57
CA THR A 120 -26.61 -28.82 -28.26
C THR A 120 -25.97 -27.82 -27.29
N MET A 121 -26.40 -27.78 -26.02
CA MET A 121 -25.76 -26.99 -24.95
C MET A 121 -24.40 -27.55 -24.47
N LEU A 122 -23.98 -28.72 -24.96
CA LEU A 122 -22.68 -29.35 -24.69
C LEU A 122 -21.67 -29.20 -25.83
N GLN A 123 -22.00 -28.46 -26.91
CA GLN A 123 -20.96 -28.05 -27.84
C GLN A 123 -20.01 -27.08 -27.12
N PRO A 124 -18.69 -27.35 -27.06
CA PRO A 124 -17.73 -26.39 -26.56
C PRO A 124 -17.97 -25.07 -27.30
N CYS A 125 -18.26 -23.99 -26.57
CA CYS A 125 -18.44 -22.67 -27.18
C CYS A 125 -17.31 -22.42 -28.18
N ASP A 126 -17.66 -21.99 -29.39
CA ASP A 126 -16.67 -21.68 -30.42
C ASP A 126 -15.58 -20.77 -29.82
N ASP A 127 -14.33 -21.09 -30.12
CA ASP A 127 -13.16 -20.43 -29.53
C ASP A 127 -13.20 -18.91 -29.79
N GLU A 128 -13.79 -18.49 -30.92
CA GLU A 128 -14.03 -17.08 -31.25
C GLU A 128 -15.09 -16.41 -30.38
N THR A 129 -16.15 -17.13 -30.01
CA THR A 129 -17.21 -16.66 -29.12
C THR A 129 -16.65 -16.51 -27.71
N CYS A 130 -15.85 -17.48 -27.23
CA CYS A 130 -15.11 -17.38 -25.97
C CYS A 130 -14.17 -16.16 -25.91
N GLU A 131 -13.44 -15.91 -27.00
CA GLU A 131 -12.52 -14.76 -27.12
C GLU A 131 -13.25 -13.41 -27.13
N LYS A 132 -14.43 -13.32 -27.78
CA LYS A 132 -15.17 -12.07 -27.99
C LYS A 132 -16.10 -11.73 -26.83
N GLU A 133 -16.87 -12.70 -26.36
CA GLU A 133 -17.93 -12.48 -25.37
C GLU A 133 -17.43 -12.63 -23.94
N PHE A 134 -16.55 -13.61 -23.70
CA PHE A 134 -16.09 -13.97 -22.36
C PHE A 134 -14.65 -13.53 -22.06
N GLY A 135 -14.00 -12.83 -23.00
CA GLY A 135 -12.69 -12.21 -22.82
C GLY A 135 -11.52 -13.21 -22.72
N TYR A 136 -11.67 -14.41 -23.31
CA TYR A 136 -10.62 -15.43 -23.21
C TYR A 136 -9.33 -15.00 -23.92
N PRO A 137 -8.15 -15.48 -23.46
CA PRO A 137 -6.88 -15.21 -24.11
C PRO A 137 -6.90 -15.59 -25.60
N LYS A 138 -6.60 -14.63 -26.48
CA LYS A 138 -6.73 -14.81 -27.94
C LYS A 138 -5.56 -15.61 -28.53
N TRP A 139 -5.87 -16.46 -29.51
CA TRP A 139 -4.83 -17.01 -30.37
C TRP A 139 -4.17 -15.91 -31.23
N PRO A 140 -2.83 -15.87 -31.32
CA PRO A 140 -2.11 -15.04 -32.28
C PRO A 140 -2.60 -15.32 -33.71
N LYS A 141 -2.61 -14.29 -34.56
CA LYS A 141 -3.19 -14.38 -35.92
C LYS A 141 -2.48 -15.43 -36.79
N GLU A 142 -1.19 -15.62 -36.55
CA GLU A 142 -0.34 -16.59 -37.25
C GLU A 142 -0.76 -18.03 -36.92
N MET A 143 -1.22 -18.27 -35.69
CA MET A 143 -1.65 -19.60 -35.21
C MET A 143 -3.05 -19.98 -35.67
N LYS A 144 -3.81 -19.02 -36.20
CA LYS A 144 -5.13 -19.27 -36.81
C LYS A 144 -5.01 -19.82 -38.25
N ASP A 145 -3.81 -19.84 -38.87
CA ASP A 145 -3.58 -20.53 -40.15
C ASP A 145 -3.70 -22.05 -39.97
N PRO A 146 -4.60 -22.75 -40.69
CA PRO A 146 -4.74 -24.21 -40.62
C PRO A 146 -3.44 -24.99 -40.88
N ASN A 147 -2.48 -24.38 -41.57
CA ASN A 147 -1.17 -24.98 -41.86
C ASN A 147 -0.04 -24.52 -40.92
N TYR A 148 -0.33 -23.66 -39.93
CA TYR A 148 0.66 -23.16 -38.97
C TYR A 148 1.34 -24.30 -38.23
N PHE A 149 0.57 -25.18 -37.57
CA PHE A 149 1.12 -26.28 -36.78
C PHE A 149 1.91 -27.28 -37.63
N LYS A 150 1.56 -27.46 -38.92
CA LYS A 150 2.32 -28.32 -39.83
C LYS A 150 3.71 -27.75 -40.10
N LYS A 151 3.78 -26.46 -40.48
CA LYS A 151 5.06 -25.75 -40.71
C LYS A 151 5.89 -25.67 -39.43
N GLU A 152 5.23 -25.47 -38.29
CA GLU A 152 5.88 -25.36 -36.97
C GLU A 152 6.46 -26.70 -36.50
N LEU A 153 5.72 -27.80 -36.69
CA LEU A 153 6.19 -29.15 -36.38
C LEU A 153 7.37 -29.56 -37.28
N GLU A 154 7.33 -29.19 -38.56
CA GLU A 154 8.45 -29.41 -39.49
C GLU A 154 9.70 -28.65 -39.06
N ARG A 155 9.58 -27.38 -38.66
CA ARG A 155 10.69 -26.59 -38.08
C ARG A 155 11.24 -27.22 -36.81
N MET A 156 10.36 -27.66 -35.91
CA MET A 156 10.77 -28.32 -34.65
C MET A 156 11.47 -29.66 -34.87
N ARG A 157 11.24 -30.34 -36.00
CA ARG A 157 11.90 -31.61 -36.34
C ARG A 157 13.24 -31.42 -37.05
N THR A 158 13.42 -30.30 -37.74
CA THR A 158 14.53 -30.10 -38.69
C THR A 158 15.59 -29.13 -38.19
N ASP A 159 15.25 -28.14 -37.36
CA ASP A 159 16.18 -27.09 -36.93
C ASP A 159 16.57 -27.19 -35.44
N PRO A 160 17.81 -27.60 -35.11
CA PRO A 160 18.36 -27.63 -33.75
C PRO A 160 18.40 -26.28 -33.03
N ARG A 161 18.42 -25.16 -33.77
CA ARG A 161 18.39 -23.81 -33.15
C ARG A 161 16.98 -23.42 -32.73
N TYR A 162 15.98 -23.93 -33.44
CA TYR A 162 14.58 -23.66 -33.19
C TYR A 162 14.01 -24.55 -32.07
N ASN A 163 14.36 -25.83 -32.06
CA ASN A 163 13.93 -26.77 -31.04
C ASN A 163 15.12 -27.30 -30.22
N LYS A 164 15.37 -26.64 -29.08
CA LYS A 164 16.42 -27.03 -28.11
C LYS A 164 16.20 -28.39 -27.45
N ASN A 165 15.03 -29.00 -27.66
CA ASN A 165 14.69 -30.34 -27.16
C ASN A 165 15.05 -31.47 -28.13
N LEU A 166 15.62 -31.16 -29.30
CA LEU A 166 16.09 -32.18 -30.24
C LEU A 166 17.21 -33.03 -29.59
N GLY A 167 16.91 -34.31 -29.36
CA GLY A 167 17.83 -35.28 -28.73
C GLY A 167 17.78 -35.35 -27.20
N LYS A 168 16.95 -34.53 -26.53
CA LYS A 168 16.73 -34.62 -25.07
C LYS A 168 15.65 -35.66 -24.73
N ALA A 169 15.79 -36.32 -23.58
CA ALA A 169 14.80 -37.30 -23.14
C ALA A 169 13.60 -36.59 -22.47
N ALA A 170 12.38 -37.12 -22.66
CA ALA A 170 11.16 -36.58 -22.03
C ALA A 170 11.14 -36.70 -20.50
N LYS A 171 12.12 -37.42 -19.91
CA LYS A 171 12.31 -37.52 -18.47
C LYS A 171 13.04 -36.30 -17.88
N ASP A 172 13.69 -35.49 -18.70
CA ASP A 172 14.45 -34.34 -18.23
C ASP A 172 13.52 -33.13 -17.99
N GLN A 173 13.61 -32.50 -16.83
CA GLN A 173 12.79 -31.32 -16.49
C GLN A 173 12.99 -30.16 -17.48
N GLU A 174 14.21 -30.01 -18.03
CA GLU A 174 14.51 -28.99 -19.03
C GLU A 174 13.73 -29.18 -20.33
N PHE A 175 13.41 -30.41 -20.70
CA PHE A 175 12.60 -30.71 -21.88
C PHE A 175 11.23 -30.03 -21.75
N TRP A 176 10.57 -30.22 -20.60
CA TRP A 176 9.27 -29.63 -20.30
C TRP A 176 9.35 -28.11 -20.17
N ASN A 177 10.45 -27.57 -19.61
CA ASN A 177 10.65 -26.13 -19.51
C ASN A 177 10.75 -25.46 -20.89
N GLU A 178 11.49 -26.06 -21.83
CA GLU A 178 11.60 -25.52 -23.20
C GLU A 178 10.31 -25.76 -24.00
N ALA A 179 9.60 -26.87 -23.77
CA ALA A 179 8.29 -27.11 -24.36
C ALA A 179 7.26 -26.06 -23.91
N ALA A 180 7.24 -25.71 -22.62
CA ALA A 180 6.38 -24.67 -22.06
C ALA A 180 6.73 -23.25 -22.56
N ARG A 181 7.96 -23.02 -23.02
CA ARG A 181 8.38 -21.73 -23.59
C ARG A 181 7.94 -21.52 -25.04
N MET A 182 7.46 -22.57 -25.70
CA MET A 182 6.98 -22.47 -27.08
C MET A 182 5.82 -21.47 -27.19
N PRO A 183 5.77 -20.64 -28.26
CA PRO A 183 4.74 -19.62 -28.41
C PRO A 183 3.30 -20.16 -28.28
N TRP A 184 3.01 -21.31 -28.91
CA TRP A 184 1.68 -21.93 -28.84
C TRP A 184 1.38 -22.54 -27.46
N ALA A 185 2.39 -23.12 -26.80
CA ALA A 185 2.26 -23.67 -25.45
C ALA A 185 1.98 -22.56 -24.42
N LYS A 186 2.59 -21.38 -24.57
CA LYS A 186 2.28 -20.19 -23.76
C LYS A 186 0.82 -19.75 -23.89
N VAL A 187 0.24 -19.83 -25.08
CA VAL A 187 -1.17 -19.47 -25.31
C VAL A 187 -2.10 -20.49 -24.65
N LEU A 188 -1.82 -21.78 -24.81
CA LEU A 188 -2.57 -22.86 -24.14
C LEU A 188 -2.52 -22.72 -22.61
N LEU A 189 -1.33 -22.52 -22.04
CA LEU A 189 -1.16 -22.32 -20.60
C LEU A 189 -1.94 -21.11 -20.08
N ARG A 190 -2.01 -20.01 -20.85
CA ARG A 190 -2.82 -18.84 -20.47
C ARG A 190 -4.31 -19.14 -20.53
N LYS A 191 -4.78 -19.86 -21.56
CA LYS A 191 -6.19 -20.28 -21.65
C LYS A 191 -6.54 -21.20 -20.48
N GLU A 192 -5.69 -22.17 -20.16
CA GLU A 192 -5.87 -23.08 -19.02
C GLU A 192 -5.85 -22.34 -17.67
N GLN A 193 -4.93 -21.40 -17.49
CA GLN A 193 -4.88 -20.54 -16.31
C GLN A 193 -6.17 -19.73 -16.18
N HIS A 194 -6.63 -19.10 -17.26
CA HIS A 194 -7.89 -18.34 -17.27
C HIS A 194 -9.10 -19.22 -16.91
N TRP A 195 -9.17 -20.44 -17.45
CA TRP A 195 -10.17 -21.43 -17.07
C TRP A 195 -10.10 -21.78 -15.58
N THR A 196 -8.89 -21.99 -15.07
CA THR A 196 -8.64 -22.33 -13.66
C THR A 196 -9.07 -21.19 -12.74
N ASP A 197 -8.70 -19.95 -13.08
CA ASP A 197 -9.06 -18.75 -12.31
C ASP A 197 -10.58 -18.57 -12.27
N ARG A 198 -11.26 -18.69 -13.41
CA ARG A 198 -12.73 -18.64 -13.47
C ARG A 198 -13.37 -19.77 -12.68
N ARG A 199 -12.82 -20.99 -12.77
CA ARG A 199 -13.29 -22.13 -11.98
C ARG A 199 -13.11 -21.86 -10.49
N ASN A 200 -12.01 -21.26 -10.06
CA ASN A 200 -11.77 -20.92 -8.66
C ASN A 200 -12.77 -19.89 -8.16
N VAL A 201 -13.00 -18.82 -8.92
CA VAL A 201 -14.05 -17.82 -8.60
C VAL A 201 -15.42 -18.48 -8.51
N TRP A 202 -15.76 -19.34 -9.47
CA TRP A 202 -17.01 -20.10 -9.43
C TRP A 202 -17.09 -21.02 -8.22
N LEU A 203 -16.00 -21.71 -7.87
CA LEU A 203 -15.93 -22.58 -6.69
C LEU A 203 -16.10 -21.78 -5.40
N GLU A 204 -15.50 -20.59 -5.29
CA GLU A 204 -15.69 -19.69 -4.14
C GLU A 204 -17.15 -19.24 -4.02
N GLN A 205 -17.75 -18.80 -5.14
CA GLN A 205 -19.16 -18.42 -5.19
C GLN A 205 -20.07 -19.60 -4.83
N TYR A 206 -19.82 -20.77 -5.41
CA TYR A 206 -20.54 -22.00 -5.14
C TYR A 206 -20.42 -22.38 -3.66
N ASN A 207 -19.21 -22.39 -3.10
CA ASN A 207 -18.98 -22.69 -1.70
C ASN A 207 -19.70 -21.69 -0.78
N THR A 208 -19.69 -20.40 -1.12
CA THR A 208 -20.40 -19.36 -0.37
C THR A 208 -21.90 -19.61 -0.37
N VAL A 209 -22.49 -19.90 -1.54
CA VAL A 209 -23.92 -20.22 -1.68
C VAL A 209 -24.26 -21.52 -0.95
N MET A 210 -23.42 -22.55 -1.05
CA MET A 210 -23.62 -23.82 -0.37
C MET A 210 -23.52 -23.67 1.15
N GLN A 211 -22.59 -22.87 1.66
CA GLN A 211 -22.49 -22.55 3.08
C GLN A 211 -23.73 -21.79 3.55
N ALA A 212 -24.21 -20.81 2.79
CA ALA A 212 -25.45 -20.10 3.10
C ALA A 212 -26.68 -21.03 3.08
N ASN A 213 -26.77 -21.94 2.11
CA ASN A 213 -27.84 -22.94 2.03
C ASN A 213 -27.82 -23.88 3.25
N ARG A 214 -26.66 -24.44 3.61
CA ARG A 214 -26.49 -25.27 4.80
C ARG A 214 -26.80 -24.49 6.08
N GLY A 215 -26.39 -23.23 6.14
CA GLY A 215 -26.74 -22.33 7.23
C GLY A 215 -28.25 -22.18 7.35
N ARG A 216 -28.97 -21.95 6.25
CA ARG A 216 -30.44 -21.85 6.26
C ARG A 216 -31.14 -23.14 6.70
N GLU A 217 -30.64 -24.30 6.26
CA GLU A 217 -31.16 -25.60 6.65
C GLU A 217 -30.99 -25.82 8.16
N TYR A 218 -29.77 -25.61 8.66
CA TYR A 218 -29.46 -25.72 10.09
C TYR A 218 -30.22 -24.72 10.96
N MET A 219 -30.36 -23.47 10.50
CA MET A 219 -31.20 -22.47 11.17
C MET A 219 -32.67 -22.88 11.18
N GLY A 220 -33.14 -23.59 10.16
CA GLY A 220 -34.47 -24.19 10.11
C GLY A 220 -34.67 -25.21 11.23
N GLU A 221 -33.74 -26.14 11.40
CA GLU A 221 -33.75 -27.15 12.48
C GLU A 221 -33.80 -26.47 13.86
N LEU A 222 -32.96 -25.46 14.10
CA LEU A 222 -32.95 -24.70 15.35
C LEU A 222 -34.28 -23.97 15.61
N LEU A 223 -34.94 -23.48 14.56
CA LEU A 223 -36.25 -22.84 14.69
C LEU A 223 -37.37 -23.84 14.97
N GLU A 224 -37.24 -25.12 14.60
CA GLU A 224 -38.24 -26.14 14.93
C GLU A 224 -38.34 -26.37 16.43
N GLU A 225 -37.20 -26.34 17.14
CA GLU A 225 -37.11 -26.45 18.60
C GLU A 225 -37.67 -25.23 19.34
N CYS A 226 -37.84 -24.10 18.64
CA CYS A 226 -38.37 -22.88 19.24
C CYS A 226 -39.90 -22.97 19.50
N PRO A 227 -40.40 -22.21 20.50
CA PRO A 227 -41.83 -22.03 20.76
C PRO A 227 -42.66 -21.58 19.55
N MET A 228 -43.94 -21.95 19.53
CA MET A 228 -44.82 -21.76 18.35
C MET A 228 -45.12 -20.29 18.03
N ASP A 229 -45.13 -19.42 19.03
CA ASP A 229 -45.24 -17.96 18.90
C ASP A 229 -44.05 -17.37 18.13
N ILE A 230 -42.82 -17.81 18.42
CA ILE A 230 -41.61 -17.38 17.69
C ILE A 230 -41.64 -17.88 16.23
N LYS A 231 -42.03 -19.14 16.01
CA LYS A 231 -42.20 -19.67 14.65
C LYS A 231 -43.22 -18.87 13.84
N ARG A 232 -44.36 -18.51 14.46
CA ARG A 232 -45.38 -17.64 13.83
C ARG A 232 -44.88 -16.21 13.60
N LEU A 233 -43.95 -15.74 14.42
CA LEU A 233 -43.33 -14.43 14.27
C LEU A 233 -42.44 -14.38 13.02
N VAL A 234 -41.55 -15.37 12.89
CA VAL A 234 -40.46 -15.41 11.90
C VAL A 234 -40.92 -15.94 10.53
N ALA A 235 -41.79 -16.95 10.47
CA ALA A 235 -42.14 -17.62 9.21
C ALA A 235 -42.56 -16.69 8.05
N PRO A 236 -43.39 -15.64 8.25
CA PRO A 236 -43.78 -14.73 7.16
C PRO A 236 -42.65 -13.88 6.60
N ILE A 237 -41.64 -13.60 7.43
CA ILE A 237 -40.53 -12.69 7.11
C ILE A 237 -39.22 -13.43 6.81
N ALA A 238 -39.18 -14.76 7.00
CA ALA A 238 -38.00 -15.60 6.79
C ALA A 238 -37.43 -15.56 5.36
N LYS A 239 -38.24 -15.16 4.37
CA LYS A 239 -37.79 -14.96 2.98
C LYS A 239 -36.78 -13.82 2.80
N TYR A 240 -36.67 -12.93 3.78
CA TYR A 240 -35.79 -11.76 3.71
C TYR A 240 -34.41 -12.06 4.32
N LYS A 241 -33.35 -11.74 3.58
CA LYS A 241 -31.95 -11.94 3.99
C LYS A 241 -31.59 -11.23 5.31
N ILE A 242 -32.25 -10.11 5.62
CA ILE A 242 -32.04 -9.42 6.89
C ILE A 242 -32.46 -10.29 8.08
N VAL A 243 -33.55 -11.04 7.94
CA VAL A 243 -34.04 -11.93 9.00
C VAL A 243 -33.08 -13.12 9.17
N GLU A 244 -32.58 -13.70 8.07
CA GLU A 244 -31.50 -14.69 8.11
C GLU A 244 -30.28 -14.16 8.87
N SER A 245 -29.88 -12.91 8.60
CA SER A 245 -28.73 -12.26 9.24
C SER A 245 -28.95 -12.03 10.74
N LEU A 246 -30.16 -11.63 11.15
CA LEU A 246 -30.55 -11.47 12.55
C LEU A 246 -30.52 -12.81 13.28
N LEU A 247 -31.10 -13.86 12.71
CA LEU A 247 -31.11 -15.18 13.32
C LEU A 247 -29.70 -15.78 13.44
N LEU A 248 -28.86 -15.61 12.42
CA LEU A 248 -27.44 -15.99 12.47
C LEU A 248 -26.66 -15.19 13.53
N SER A 249 -27.04 -13.95 13.83
CA SER A 249 -26.43 -13.19 14.92
C SER A 249 -26.76 -13.78 16.29
N VAL A 250 -28.01 -14.20 16.50
CA VAL A 250 -28.46 -14.86 17.73
C VAL A 250 -27.80 -16.24 17.88
N TYR A 251 -27.67 -17.00 16.78
CA TYR A 251 -26.97 -18.27 16.81
C TYR A 251 -25.48 -18.12 17.16
N ARG A 252 -24.80 -17.10 16.63
CA ARG A 252 -23.41 -16.84 17.02
C ARG A 252 -23.28 -16.44 18.49
N GLU A 253 -24.22 -15.66 19.01
CA GLU A 253 -24.28 -15.35 20.44
C GLU A 253 -24.50 -16.62 21.28
N SER A 254 -25.29 -17.59 20.78
CA SER A 254 -25.49 -18.90 21.41
C SER A 254 -24.17 -19.66 21.54
N GLU A 255 -23.39 -19.76 20.46
CA GLU A 255 -22.09 -20.44 20.45
C GLU A 255 -21.06 -19.75 21.37
N GLU A 256 -21.02 -18.41 21.39
CA GLU A 256 -20.06 -17.66 22.19
C GLU A 256 -20.37 -17.69 23.70
N THR A 257 -21.65 -17.63 24.05
CA THR A 257 -22.10 -17.61 25.45
C THR A 257 -22.36 -19.01 26.02
N GLY A 258 -22.51 -20.01 25.15
CA GLY A 258 -22.92 -21.37 25.50
C GLY A 258 -24.39 -21.48 25.93
N VAL A 259 -25.20 -20.42 25.76
CA VAL A 259 -26.63 -20.42 26.07
C VAL A 259 -27.40 -20.99 24.88
N PRO A 260 -28.36 -21.92 25.08
CA PRO A 260 -29.16 -22.48 23.99
C PRO A 260 -29.86 -21.42 23.12
N PHE A 261 -29.92 -21.68 21.81
CA PHE A 261 -30.51 -20.76 20.83
C PHE A 261 -31.97 -20.38 21.15
N ASP A 262 -32.77 -21.35 21.62
CA ASP A 262 -34.19 -21.14 21.94
C ASP A 262 -34.39 -20.18 23.13
N GLU A 263 -33.48 -20.21 24.10
CA GLU A 263 -33.48 -19.31 25.25
C GLU A 263 -33.11 -17.88 24.84
N LEU A 264 -32.12 -17.73 23.96
CA LEU A 264 -31.75 -16.41 23.39
C LEU A 264 -32.85 -15.81 22.53
N MET A 265 -33.61 -16.64 21.81
CA MET A 265 -34.76 -16.21 21.01
C MET A 265 -35.93 -15.73 21.87
N ARG A 266 -36.05 -16.19 23.13
CA ARG A 266 -37.08 -15.74 24.09
C ARG A 266 -36.72 -14.44 24.81
N ARG A 267 -35.47 -13.97 24.68
CA ARG A 267 -35.05 -12.73 25.31
C ARG A 267 -35.90 -11.56 24.82
N PRO A 268 -36.35 -10.66 25.71
CA PRO A 268 -37.19 -9.51 25.34
C PRO A 268 -36.57 -8.65 24.23
N GLU A 269 -35.25 -8.53 24.22
CA GLU A 269 -34.47 -7.75 23.26
C GLU A 269 -34.57 -8.37 21.86
N THR A 270 -34.28 -9.67 21.75
CA THR A 270 -34.37 -10.43 20.49
C THR A 270 -35.80 -10.43 19.94
N LEU A 271 -36.80 -10.62 20.81
CA LEU A 271 -38.20 -10.57 20.40
C LEU A 271 -38.61 -9.18 19.93
N SER A 272 -38.18 -8.11 20.62
CA SER A 272 -38.46 -6.74 20.22
C SER A 272 -37.83 -6.40 18.85
N GLU A 273 -36.60 -6.85 18.61
CA GLU A 273 -35.93 -6.68 17.32
C GLU A 273 -36.68 -7.41 16.19
N LEU A 274 -37.09 -8.66 16.40
CA LEU A 274 -37.87 -9.43 15.43
C LEU A 274 -39.27 -8.85 15.19
N HIS A 275 -39.94 -8.36 16.24
CA HIS A 275 -41.22 -7.65 16.10
C HIS A 275 -41.08 -6.34 15.34
N CYS A 276 -40.03 -5.56 15.61
CA CYS A 276 -39.74 -4.32 14.89
C CYS A 276 -39.41 -4.60 13.41
N ALA A 277 -38.56 -5.60 13.15
CA ALA A 277 -38.24 -6.05 11.80
C ALA A 277 -39.51 -6.49 11.07
N ARG A 278 -40.38 -7.29 11.72
CA ARG A 278 -41.66 -7.70 11.14
C ARG A 278 -42.56 -6.52 10.79
N GLN A 279 -42.74 -5.58 11.71
CA GLN A 279 -43.59 -4.41 11.46
C GLN A 279 -43.08 -3.58 10.27
N ARG A 280 -41.76 -3.38 10.18
CA ARG A 280 -41.14 -2.66 9.05
C ARG A 280 -41.28 -3.43 7.73
N LEU A 281 -41.03 -4.74 7.75
CA LEU A 281 -41.12 -5.61 6.57
C LEU A 281 -42.56 -5.78 6.07
N ASP A 282 -43.53 -5.93 6.98
CA ASP A 282 -44.95 -6.02 6.63
C ASP A 282 -45.47 -4.69 6.05
N ALA A 283 -44.93 -3.55 6.49
CA ALA A 283 -45.31 -2.22 6.00
C ALA A 283 -44.65 -1.82 4.67
N GLY A 284 -43.37 -2.16 4.49
CA GLY A 284 -42.55 -1.67 3.38
C GLY A 284 -42.08 -2.74 2.38
N GLY A 285 -42.35 -4.02 2.65
CA GLY A 285 -42.01 -5.13 1.77
C GLY A 285 -40.51 -5.18 1.42
N ASP A 286 -40.21 -5.39 0.13
CA ASP A 286 -38.87 -5.68 -0.34
C ASP A 286 -37.94 -4.44 -0.32
N GLU A 287 -38.48 -3.23 -0.53
CA GLU A 287 -37.69 -1.98 -0.47
C GLU A 287 -37.18 -1.71 0.95
N GLU A 288 -38.04 -1.92 1.95
CA GLU A 288 -37.66 -1.73 3.35
C GLU A 288 -36.74 -2.86 3.84
N ALA A 289 -36.88 -4.07 3.30
CA ALA A 289 -35.94 -5.16 3.53
C ALA A 289 -34.53 -4.82 3.05
N GLN A 290 -34.40 -4.19 1.88
CA GLN A 290 -33.11 -3.75 1.36
C GLN A 290 -32.51 -2.64 2.23
N ARG A 291 -33.31 -1.64 2.66
CA ARG A 291 -32.84 -0.58 3.57
C ARG A 291 -32.33 -1.13 4.89
N LEU A 292 -33.07 -2.05 5.49
CA LEU A 292 -32.67 -2.73 6.72
C LEU A 292 -31.37 -3.53 6.54
N GLN A 293 -31.19 -4.17 5.39
CA GLN A 293 -29.94 -4.86 5.05
C GLN A 293 -28.77 -3.87 4.92
N ASP A 294 -28.97 -2.76 4.23
CA ASP A 294 -27.93 -1.74 4.04
C ASP A 294 -27.53 -1.09 5.40
N GLU A 295 -28.49 -0.84 6.30
CA GLU A 295 -28.24 -0.36 7.67
C GLU A 295 -27.35 -1.34 8.46
N MET A 296 -27.64 -2.64 8.36
CA MET A 296 -26.88 -3.70 9.02
C MET A 296 -25.45 -3.83 8.44
N ASP A 297 -25.33 -3.81 7.11
CA ASP A 297 -24.06 -3.93 6.41
C ASP A 297 -23.13 -2.73 6.74
N GLU A 298 -23.70 -1.52 6.86
CA GLU A 298 -22.98 -0.32 7.27
C GLU A 298 -22.51 -0.39 8.73
N MET A 299 -23.33 -0.93 9.64
CA MET A 299 -22.93 -1.17 11.03
C MET A 299 -21.76 -2.14 11.11
N VAL A 300 -21.84 -3.25 10.35
CA VAL A 300 -20.78 -4.25 10.24
C VAL A 300 -19.49 -3.63 9.71
N ARG A 301 -19.58 -2.80 8.67
CA ARG A 301 -18.41 -2.10 8.08
C ARG A 301 -17.73 -1.19 9.11
N ARG A 302 -18.48 -0.39 9.87
CA ARG A 302 -17.90 0.46 10.93
C ARG A 302 -17.20 -0.35 12.01
N ALA A 303 -17.81 -1.45 12.44
CA ALA A 303 -17.21 -2.32 13.45
C ALA A 303 -15.90 -2.97 12.94
N GLN A 304 -15.83 -3.32 11.65
CA GLN A 304 -14.60 -3.79 11.01
C GLN A 304 -13.51 -2.71 10.95
N GLU A 305 -13.88 -1.46 10.65
CA GLU A 305 -12.97 -0.32 10.62
C GLU A 305 -12.41 0.00 12.00
N GLU A 306 -13.23 -0.02 13.04
CA GLU A 306 -12.80 0.15 14.42
C GLU A 306 -11.77 -0.90 14.82
N LEU A 307 -12.06 -2.19 14.55
CA LEU A 307 -11.12 -3.28 14.77
C LEU A 307 -9.84 -3.15 13.96
N ALA A 308 -9.92 -2.68 12.72
CA ALA A 308 -8.74 -2.43 11.90
C ALA A 308 -7.88 -1.31 12.50
N GLU A 309 -8.49 -0.23 13.00
CA GLU A 309 -7.79 0.83 13.71
C GLU A 309 -7.21 0.37 15.04
N GLU A 310 -7.90 -0.49 15.79
CA GLU A 310 -7.36 -1.14 16.98
C GLU A 310 -6.14 -2.01 16.65
N ARG A 311 -6.22 -2.85 15.63
CA ARG A 311 -5.07 -3.66 15.17
C ARG A 311 -3.89 -2.78 14.76
N LYS A 312 -4.13 -1.69 14.01
CA LYS A 312 -3.08 -0.72 13.65
C LYS A 312 -2.46 -0.07 14.89
N ARG A 313 -3.27 0.28 15.90
CA ARG A 313 -2.77 0.83 17.17
C ARG A 313 -1.94 -0.20 17.91
N GLU A 314 -2.41 -1.44 18.02
CA GLU A 314 -1.66 -2.53 18.63
C GLU A 314 -0.35 -2.78 17.90
N GLU A 315 -0.33 -2.80 16.57
CA GLU A 315 0.89 -2.92 15.77
C GLU A 315 1.88 -1.76 16.00
N LYS A 316 1.39 -0.52 16.10
CA LYS A 316 2.21 0.65 16.49
C LYS A 316 2.75 0.57 17.93
N GLU A 317 2.06 -0.17 18.78
CA GLU A 317 2.40 -0.38 20.19
C GLU A 317 3.26 -1.63 20.41
N ARG A 318 3.26 -2.59 19.47
CA ARG A 318 4.08 -3.80 19.51
C ARG A 318 5.57 -3.41 19.55
N GLY A 319 6.26 -3.87 20.59
CA GLY A 319 7.69 -3.63 20.81
C GLY A 319 8.05 -2.51 21.79
N ARG A 320 7.06 -1.80 22.37
CA ARG A 320 7.33 -0.86 23.49
C ARG A 320 7.31 -1.60 24.82
N ILE A 321 8.32 -1.37 25.65
CA ILE A 321 8.44 -1.95 26.99
C ILE A 321 7.50 -1.20 27.93
N LEU A 322 6.56 -1.94 28.55
CA LEU A 322 5.70 -1.43 29.61
C LEU A 322 6.52 -1.29 30.89
N ILE A 323 6.53 -0.10 31.50
CA ILE A 323 7.29 0.16 32.72
C ILE A 323 6.36 0.55 33.87
N ASP A 324 6.81 0.23 35.08
CA ASP A 324 6.24 0.73 36.33
C ASP A 324 6.53 2.24 36.55
N MET A 325 5.94 2.81 37.60
CA MET A 325 6.12 4.24 37.91
C MET A 325 7.57 4.60 38.24
N GLN A 326 8.35 3.67 38.79
CA GLN A 326 9.75 3.92 39.13
C GLN A 326 10.64 3.95 37.89
N GLY A 327 10.49 2.99 36.98
CA GLY A 327 11.24 2.99 35.73
C GLY A 327 10.78 4.08 34.75
N LEU A 328 9.52 4.52 34.81
CA LEU A 328 9.06 5.74 34.12
C LEU A 328 9.84 6.96 34.60
N LYS A 329 9.99 7.14 35.93
CA LYS A 329 10.78 8.25 36.48
C LYS A 329 12.21 8.21 36.00
N ILE A 330 12.85 7.04 35.99
CA ILE A 330 14.22 6.86 35.49
C ILE A 330 14.31 7.25 34.01
N ALA A 331 13.36 6.82 33.18
CA ALA A 331 13.32 7.15 31.76
C ALA A 331 13.12 8.66 31.51
N LEU A 332 12.24 9.31 32.28
CA LEU A 332 12.02 10.75 32.21
C LEU A 332 13.24 11.54 32.69
N ASP A 333 13.85 11.15 33.81
CA ASP A 333 15.06 11.79 34.34
C ASP A 333 16.23 11.68 33.35
N PHE A 334 16.39 10.51 32.71
CA PHE A 334 17.39 10.30 31.67
C PHE A 334 17.09 11.14 30.42
N GLY A 335 15.85 11.15 29.93
CA GLY A 335 15.46 11.99 28.79
C GLY A 335 15.66 13.48 29.06
N GLN A 336 15.37 13.95 30.28
CA GLN A 336 15.62 15.33 30.70
C GLN A 336 17.11 15.64 30.77
N LYS A 337 17.92 14.70 31.26
CA LYS A 337 19.38 14.83 31.26
C LYS A 337 19.91 14.97 29.84
N CYS A 338 19.57 14.06 28.92
CA CYS A 338 19.96 14.13 27.51
C CYS A 338 19.53 15.45 26.84
N LYS A 339 18.34 15.96 27.18
CA LYS A 339 17.86 17.25 26.70
C LYS A 339 18.75 18.41 27.17
N LYS A 340 19.14 18.43 28.44
CA LYS A 340 20.01 19.47 29.04
C LYS A 340 21.44 19.37 28.51
N ASP A 341 22.01 18.17 28.48
CA ASP A 341 23.38 17.93 28.00
C ASP A 341 23.53 18.36 26.54
N GLY A 342 22.57 17.99 25.67
CA GLY A 342 22.60 18.46 24.29
C GLY A 342 22.37 19.97 24.13
N LEU A 343 21.67 20.63 25.06
CA LEU A 343 21.54 22.10 25.06
C LEU A 343 22.86 22.78 25.44
N VAL A 344 23.61 22.22 26.39
CA VAL A 344 24.94 22.73 26.76
C VAL A 344 25.90 22.65 25.58
N GLU A 345 25.92 21.52 24.86
CA GLU A 345 26.76 21.38 23.67
C GLU A 345 26.29 22.26 22.50
N TRP A 346 24.99 22.50 22.39
CA TRP A 346 24.42 23.44 21.44
C TRP A 346 24.92 24.88 21.67
N GLU A 347 24.94 25.33 22.93
CA GLU A 347 25.43 26.65 23.31
C GLU A 347 26.94 26.80 23.09
N ARG A 348 27.70 25.70 23.18
CA ARG A 348 29.12 25.64 22.84
C ARG A 348 29.39 25.65 21.32
N GLY A 349 28.36 25.46 20.50
CA GLY A 349 28.47 25.37 19.04
C GLY A 349 28.83 23.97 18.52
N ASN A 350 28.90 22.97 19.40
CA ASN A 350 29.19 21.58 19.05
C ASN A 350 27.90 20.85 18.64
N TYR A 351 27.42 21.13 17.42
CA TYR A 351 26.13 20.62 16.94
C TYR A 351 26.09 19.08 16.79
N GLU A 352 27.23 18.43 16.54
CA GLU A 352 27.34 16.97 16.42
C GLU A 352 27.18 16.24 17.76
N GLU A 353 27.77 16.78 18.83
CA GLU A 353 27.65 16.24 20.18
C GLU A 353 26.26 16.53 20.76
N ALA A 354 25.69 17.68 20.42
CA ALA A 354 24.31 18.04 20.76
C ALA A 354 23.30 17.05 20.16
N ILE A 355 23.40 16.75 18.87
CA ILE A 355 22.48 15.79 18.22
C ILE A 355 22.70 14.37 18.74
N ALA A 356 23.95 13.96 19.04
CA ALA A 356 24.24 12.65 19.63
C ALA A 356 23.57 12.49 21.01
N SER A 357 23.65 13.51 21.87
CA SER A 357 23.01 13.52 23.18
C SER A 357 21.50 13.42 23.07
N TRP A 358 20.89 14.14 22.12
CA TRP A 358 19.45 14.05 21.89
C TRP A 358 19.00 12.73 21.27
N ARG A 359 19.80 12.10 20.40
CA ARG A 359 19.51 10.75 19.87
C ARG A 359 19.44 9.69 20.97
N GLN A 360 20.32 9.77 21.96
CA GLN A 360 20.28 8.87 23.12
C GLN A 360 18.97 9.06 23.92
N GLY A 361 18.52 10.32 24.05
CA GLY A 361 17.21 10.63 24.64
C GLY A 361 16.03 10.10 23.83
N ASP A 362 16.05 10.25 22.50
CA ASP A 362 15.03 9.72 21.60
C ASP A 362 14.94 8.18 21.67
N GLU A 363 16.08 7.50 21.62
CA GLU A 363 16.14 6.04 21.66
C GLU A 363 15.57 5.46 22.98
N THR A 364 15.87 6.12 24.11
CA THR A 364 15.36 5.68 25.41
C THR A 364 13.87 5.96 25.54
N LEU A 365 13.41 7.18 25.25
CA LEU A 365 11.99 7.55 25.37
C LEU A 365 11.10 6.74 24.43
N ARG A 366 11.59 6.40 23.22
CA ARG A 366 10.85 5.58 22.24
C ARG A 366 10.61 4.15 22.71
N LYS A 367 11.54 3.56 23.48
CA LYS A 367 11.46 2.16 23.93
C LYS A 367 10.41 1.95 25.03
N PHE A 368 9.96 3.02 25.66
CA PHE A 368 9.35 3.00 26.98
C PHE A 368 7.93 3.56 26.98
N ARG A 369 7.02 2.93 27.75
CA ARG A 369 5.62 3.36 27.88
C ARG A 369 5.05 3.06 29.27
N ALA A 370 4.23 3.94 29.81
CA ALA A 370 3.46 3.70 31.02
C ALA A 370 2.12 2.97 30.72
N PRO A 371 1.49 2.30 31.71
CA PRO A 371 0.17 1.69 31.54
C PRO A 371 -0.88 2.64 30.97
N ARG A 372 -1.82 2.13 30.17
CA ARG A 372 -2.86 2.94 29.50
C ARG A 372 -3.72 3.75 30.48
N LYS A 373 -3.89 3.25 31.72
CA LYS A 373 -4.63 3.94 32.79
C LYS A 373 -3.94 5.24 33.25
N SER A 374 -2.63 5.34 33.04
CA SER A 374 -1.78 6.47 33.44
C SER A 374 -1.62 7.45 32.27
N VAL A 375 -2.69 8.19 31.98
CA VAL A 375 -2.78 9.12 30.83
C VAL A 375 -1.81 10.30 30.98
N ASN A 376 -1.73 10.88 32.18
CA ASN A 376 -0.89 12.05 32.47
C ASN A 376 0.60 11.72 32.32
N GLU A 377 1.01 10.53 32.75
CA GLU A 377 2.37 10.02 32.67
C GLU A 377 2.82 9.77 31.23
N ASN A 378 1.93 9.18 30.43
CA ASN A 378 2.17 9.00 29.00
C ASN A 378 2.24 10.37 28.29
N MET A 379 1.45 11.36 28.72
CA MET A 379 1.56 12.72 28.21
C MET A 379 2.94 13.33 28.52
N MET A 380 3.46 13.18 29.74
CA MET A 380 4.80 13.67 30.10
C MET A 380 5.91 13.05 29.24
N LEU A 381 5.81 11.74 28.93
CA LEU A 381 6.73 11.07 28.00
C LEU A 381 6.65 11.66 26.59
N VAL A 382 5.43 11.82 26.06
CA VAL A 382 5.20 12.37 24.72
C VAL A 382 5.69 13.82 24.63
N ASP A 383 5.42 14.64 25.63
CA ASP A 383 5.86 16.04 25.68
C ASP A 383 7.39 16.16 25.71
N LEU A 384 8.04 15.34 26.52
CA LEU A 384 9.49 15.31 26.60
C LEU A 384 10.11 14.79 25.29
N HIS A 385 9.55 13.71 24.74
CA HIS A 385 10.01 13.10 23.49
C HIS A 385 9.84 14.06 22.30
N SER A 386 8.68 14.70 22.19
CA SER A 386 8.41 15.76 21.22
C SER A 386 9.43 16.90 21.33
N ALA A 387 9.77 17.33 22.55
CA ALA A 387 10.78 18.38 22.75
C ALA A 387 12.19 17.95 22.31
N VAL A 388 12.59 16.71 22.58
CA VAL A 388 13.90 16.16 22.17
C VAL A 388 13.97 16.03 20.63
N LEU A 389 12.95 15.46 19.99
CA LEU A 389 12.88 15.33 18.53
C LEU A 389 12.89 16.69 17.82
N LYS A 390 12.20 17.68 18.38
CA LYS A 390 12.25 19.06 17.94
C LYS A 390 13.67 19.62 17.92
N ASN A 391 14.46 19.33 18.96
CA ASN A 391 15.85 19.75 19.03
C ASN A 391 16.73 18.98 18.03
N ILE A 392 16.52 17.67 17.85
CA ILE A 392 17.18 16.87 16.81
C ILE A 392 16.95 17.47 15.43
N ALA A 393 15.69 17.77 15.07
CA ALA A 393 15.37 18.39 13.79
C ALA A 393 16.10 19.73 13.60
N GLN A 394 16.21 20.53 14.68
CA GLN A 394 16.93 21.80 14.63
C GLN A 394 18.44 21.64 14.43
N ALA A 395 19.08 20.66 15.07
CA ALA A 395 20.50 20.36 14.86
C ALA A 395 20.77 19.72 13.51
N ALA A 396 19.92 18.81 13.06
CA ALA A 396 20.04 18.21 11.75
C ALA A 396 19.96 19.26 10.63
N ILE A 397 19.10 20.28 10.76
CA ILE A 397 19.08 21.45 9.86
C ILE A 397 20.41 22.21 9.87
N LYS A 398 21.01 22.41 11.05
CA LYS A 398 22.32 23.12 11.15
C LYS A 398 23.48 22.33 10.59
N LEU A 399 23.40 21.00 10.65
CA LEU A 399 24.38 20.06 10.09
C LEU A 399 24.09 19.71 8.62
N GLU A 400 23.10 20.35 7.98
CA GLU A 400 22.65 20.07 6.61
C GLU A 400 22.24 18.60 6.36
N ARG A 401 21.85 17.89 7.42
CA ARG A 401 21.31 16.52 7.39
C ARG A 401 19.80 16.56 7.17
N TRP A 402 19.40 16.93 5.97
CA TRP A 402 18.00 17.25 5.66
C TRP A 402 17.02 16.07 5.81
N GLY A 403 17.43 14.86 5.43
CA GLY A 403 16.58 13.66 5.57
C GLY A 403 16.23 13.37 7.04
N GLU A 404 17.23 13.36 7.92
CA GLU A 404 17.02 13.15 9.35
C GLU A 404 16.20 14.27 10.01
N ALA A 405 16.36 15.52 9.54
CA ALA A 405 15.55 16.63 10.02
C ALA A 405 14.06 16.46 9.67
N ALA A 406 13.77 15.99 8.46
CA ALA A 406 12.40 15.69 8.03
C ALA A 406 11.81 14.54 8.83
N GLU A 407 12.55 13.44 8.99
CA GLU A 407 12.11 12.28 9.81
C GLU A 407 11.85 12.65 11.28
N ALA A 408 12.73 13.45 11.88
CA ALA A 408 12.54 13.92 13.25
C ALA A 408 11.31 14.84 13.37
N ALA A 409 11.04 15.68 12.36
CA ALA A 409 9.85 16.52 12.34
C ALA A 409 8.57 15.70 12.13
N ASP A 410 8.58 14.71 11.23
CA ASP A 410 7.45 13.81 10.99
C ASP A 410 7.07 13.03 12.26
N ARG A 411 8.06 12.52 13.00
CA ARG A 411 7.81 11.85 14.28
C ARG A 411 7.18 12.76 15.34
N VAL A 412 7.47 14.07 15.32
CA VAL A 412 6.78 15.02 16.21
C VAL A 412 5.32 15.20 15.78
N LEU A 413 5.07 15.23 14.47
CA LEU A 413 3.73 15.40 13.90
C LEU A 413 2.84 14.15 14.10
N GLU A 414 3.43 12.95 14.14
CA GLU A 414 2.74 11.72 14.52
C GLU A 414 2.23 11.75 15.97
N MET A 415 2.94 12.45 16.85
CA MET A 415 2.53 12.62 18.25
C MET A 415 1.53 13.77 18.38
N ASN A 416 1.87 14.92 17.80
CA ASN A 416 1.11 16.16 17.89
C ASN A 416 1.05 16.81 16.50
N SER A 417 -0.07 16.59 15.80
CA SER A 417 -0.29 17.13 14.44
C SER A 417 -0.29 18.66 14.37
N ASP A 418 -0.53 19.32 15.50
CA ASP A 418 -0.79 20.76 15.58
C ASP A 418 0.45 21.58 16.02
N ASP A 419 1.63 20.94 16.05
CA ASP A 419 2.89 21.60 16.40
C ASP A 419 3.46 22.39 15.21
N HIS A 420 3.21 23.71 15.21
CA HIS A 420 3.71 24.62 14.17
C HIS A 420 5.25 24.64 14.06
N LYS A 421 5.99 24.35 15.14
CA LYS A 421 7.47 24.33 15.09
C LYS A 421 7.97 23.08 14.36
N ALA A 422 7.28 21.96 14.50
CA ALA A 422 7.60 20.75 13.75
C ALA A 422 7.36 20.93 12.26
N TRP A 423 6.19 21.49 11.88
CA TRP A 423 5.90 21.86 10.49
C TRP A 423 6.93 22.84 9.91
N PHE A 424 7.35 23.85 10.68
CA PHE A 424 8.35 24.81 10.23
C PHE A 424 9.72 24.17 10.00
N ARG A 425 10.13 23.25 10.88
CA ARG A 425 11.40 22.50 10.72
C ARG A 425 11.33 21.53 9.55
N LYS A 426 10.19 20.87 9.33
CA LYS A 426 9.95 20.04 8.13
C LYS A 426 10.06 20.87 6.85
N ALA A 427 9.45 22.06 6.81
CA ALA A 427 9.54 22.96 5.68
C ALA A 427 11.00 23.37 5.38
N CYS A 428 11.80 23.68 6.41
CA CYS A 428 13.23 23.98 6.25
C CYS A 428 14.04 22.75 5.77
N ALA A 429 13.69 21.55 6.23
CA ALA A 429 14.34 20.32 5.77
C ALA A 429 14.04 20.03 4.29
N LEU A 430 12.80 20.21 3.87
CA LEU A 430 12.37 20.06 2.48
C LEU A 430 12.99 21.11 1.55
N GLU A 431 13.14 22.35 2.02
CA GLU A 431 13.90 23.40 1.33
C GLU A 431 15.34 22.95 1.04
N GLY A 432 16.03 22.36 2.04
CA GLY A 432 17.39 21.85 1.88
C GLY A 432 17.50 20.65 0.93
N MET A 433 16.43 19.87 0.75
CA MET A 433 16.34 18.80 -0.24
C MET A 433 15.92 19.28 -1.64
N GLY A 434 15.61 20.57 -1.81
CA GLY A 434 15.13 21.15 -3.07
C GLY A 434 13.66 20.85 -3.40
N ASN A 435 12.89 20.32 -2.45
CA ASN A 435 11.49 19.97 -2.63
C ASN A 435 10.56 21.12 -2.18
N PHE A 436 10.48 22.16 -3.01
CA PHE A 436 9.75 23.40 -2.68
C PHE A 436 8.22 23.23 -2.66
N THR A 437 7.66 22.24 -3.35
CA THR A 437 6.21 21.97 -3.40
C THR A 437 5.72 21.49 -2.04
N ASP A 438 6.35 20.44 -1.49
CA ASP A 438 5.99 19.89 -0.19
C ASP A 438 6.28 20.89 0.95
N ALA A 439 7.34 21.70 0.78
CA ALA A 439 7.65 22.77 1.72
C ALA A 439 6.55 23.85 1.78
N ARG A 440 5.88 24.17 0.65
CA ARG A 440 4.75 25.11 0.63
C ARG A 440 3.52 24.56 1.33
N LEU A 441 3.21 23.28 1.11
CA LEU A 441 2.10 22.60 1.82
C LEU A 441 2.32 22.63 3.34
N CYS A 442 3.57 22.44 3.78
CA CYS A 442 3.90 22.58 5.21
C CYS A 442 3.64 24.00 5.73
N LEU A 443 3.91 25.05 4.93
CA LEU A 443 3.61 26.44 5.31
C LEU A 443 2.11 26.72 5.36
N GLU A 444 1.34 26.21 4.40
CA GLU A 444 -0.13 26.31 4.42
C GLU A 444 -0.72 25.67 5.68
N ARG A 445 -0.20 24.50 6.05
CA ARG A 445 -0.62 23.84 7.29
C ARG A 445 -0.27 24.66 8.54
N ILE A 446 0.86 25.37 8.57
CA ILE A 446 1.17 26.30 9.67
C ILE A 446 0.16 27.43 9.74
N GLU A 447 -0.25 28.00 8.61
CA GLU A 447 -1.23 29.09 8.53
C GLU A 447 -2.60 28.63 9.05
N GLU A 448 -3.03 27.40 8.73
CA GLU A 448 -4.26 26.79 9.23
C GLU A 448 -4.24 26.63 10.76
N ILE A 449 -3.14 26.11 11.33
CA ILE A 449 -3.03 25.92 12.78
C ILE A 449 -2.76 27.25 13.51
N ALA A 450 -2.37 28.32 12.81
CA ALA A 450 -2.15 29.64 13.41
C ALA A 450 -3.45 30.44 13.64
N VAL A 451 -4.59 29.98 13.10
CA VAL A 451 -5.89 30.63 13.27
C VAL A 451 -6.27 30.66 14.75
N GLY A 452 -6.36 31.85 15.34
CA GLY A 452 -6.73 32.05 16.75
C GLY A 452 -5.57 32.13 17.75
N ARG A 453 -4.30 32.06 17.31
CA ARG A 453 -3.14 32.26 18.21
C ARG A 453 -2.70 33.73 18.31
N ALA A 454 -2.15 34.11 19.46
CA ALA A 454 -1.63 35.46 19.70
C ALA A 454 -0.35 35.78 18.89
N ASP A 455 0.42 34.78 18.49
CA ASP A 455 1.65 34.89 17.70
C ASP A 455 1.42 34.74 16.19
N ARG A 456 0.17 34.73 15.75
CA ARG A 456 -0.23 34.55 14.35
C ARG A 456 0.49 35.50 13.40
N ASP A 457 0.55 36.80 13.70
CA ASP A 457 1.16 37.79 12.79
C ASP A 457 2.64 37.52 12.55
N ARG A 458 3.35 37.03 13.59
CA ARG A 458 4.75 36.61 13.47
C ARG A 458 4.88 35.37 12.58
N LEU A 459 4.04 34.35 12.80
CA LEU A 459 4.04 33.12 12.00
C LEU A 459 3.70 33.40 10.53
N MET A 460 2.71 34.27 10.27
CA MET A 460 2.35 34.69 8.91
C MET A 460 3.52 35.41 8.23
N LYS A 461 4.22 36.30 8.94
CA LYS A 461 5.41 36.98 8.41
C LYS A 461 6.53 35.98 8.09
N ASP A 462 6.79 35.02 8.97
CA ASP A 462 7.80 33.99 8.75
C ASP A 462 7.43 33.09 7.54
N CYS A 463 6.16 32.72 7.39
CA CYS A 463 5.67 31.96 6.23
C CYS A 463 5.78 32.76 4.93
N GLN A 464 5.44 34.05 4.95
CA GLN A 464 5.56 34.94 3.79
C GLN A 464 7.02 35.08 3.35
N THR A 465 7.94 35.35 4.27
CA THR A 465 9.37 35.46 3.94
C THR A 465 9.94 34.16 3.36
N LYS A 466 9.47 32.99 3.84
CA LYS A 466 9.84 31.68 3.27
C LYS A 466 9.25 31.48 1.88
N ARG A 467 7.99 31.82 1.65
CA ARG A 467 7.37 31.76 0.32
C ARG A 467 8.08 32.64 -0.71
N GLU A 468 8.46 33.86 -0.33
CA GLU A 468 9.25 34.76 -1.19
C GLU A 468 10.60 34.15 -1.54
N LYS A 469 11.28 33.53 -0.57
CA LYS A 469 12.54 32.80 -0.83
C LYS A 469 12.33 31.63 -1.78
N TYR A 470 11.27 30.84 -1.61
CA TYR A 470 10.98 29.71 -2.50
C TYR A 470 10.68 30.19 -3.93
N ARG A 471 9.88 31.25 -4.08
CA ARG A 471 9.63 31.89 -5.39
C ARG A 471 10.93 32.40 -6.02
N ALA A 472 11.76 33.10 -5.26
CA ALA A 472 13.04 33.60 -5.75
C ALA A 472 14.00 32.47 -6.17
N SER A 473 14.01 31.35 -5.43
CA SER A 473 14.82 30.16 -5.78
C SER A 473 14.33 29.49 -7.05
N GLU A 474 13.01 29.33 -7.21
CA GLU A 474 12.40 28.79 -8.43
C GLU A 474 12.60 29.70 -9.64
N GLU A 475 12.46 31.02 -9.48
CA GLU A 475 12.72 31.99 -10.53
C GLU A 475 14.19 31.97 -10.95
N ARG A 476 15.13 31.87 -10.01
CA ARG A 476 16.55 31.71 -10.33
C ARG A 476 16.80 30.42 -11.11
N HIS A 477 16.26 29.30 -10.64
CA HIS A 477 16.38 28.01 -11.32
C HIS A 477 15.75 28.05 -12.73
N ALA A 478 14.58 28.66 -12.89
CA ALA A 478 13.92 28.84 -14.19
C ALA A 478 14.72 29.77 -15.12
N GLN A 479 15.29 30.86 -14.58
CA GLN A 479 16.16 31.77 -15.34
C GLN A 479 17.45 31.08 -15.78
N GLU A 480 18.06 30.26 -14.92
CA GLU A 480 19.23 29.45 -15.23
C GLU A 480 18.93 28.41 -16.31
N GLN A 481 17.82 27.68 -16.18
CA GLN A 481 17.33 26.77 -17.21
C GLN A 481 17.07 27.50 -18.54
N GLN A 482 16.45 28.69 -18.49
CA GLN A 482 16.20 29.49 -19.70
C GLN A 482 17.50 30.02 -20.31
N ARG A 483 18.49 30.43 -19.50
CA ARG A 483 19.81 30.86 -19.97
C ARG A 483 20.59 29.70 -20.58
N MET A 484 20.56 28.54 -19.95
CA MET A 484 21.14 27.30 -20.47
C MET A 484 20.50 26.93 -21.81
N LEU A 485 19.17 26.97 -21.90
CA LEU A 485 18.43 26.71 -23.13
C LEU A 485 18.78 27.72 -24.22
N LYS A 486 18.73 29.03 -23.94
CA LYS A 486 19.11 30.11 -24.88
C LYS A 486 20.56 29.98 -25.36
N ARG A 487 21.50 29.61 -24.48
CA ARG A 487 22.90 29.36 -24.82
C ARG A 487 23.04 28.13 -25.73
N GLY A 488 22.28 27.06 -25.44
CA GLY A 488 22.19 25.89 -26.30
C GLY A 488 21.61 26.22 -27.68
N LEU A 489 20.53 27.01 -27.76
CA LEU A 489 19.95 27.46 -29.03
C LEU A 489 20.95 28.31 -29.83
N ARG A 490 21.61 29.31 -29.20
CA ARG A 490 22.59 30.19 -29.86
C ARG A 490 23.81 29.42 -30.38
N ARG A 491 24.26 28.40 -29.64
CA ARG A 491 25.37 27.53 -30.06
C ARG A 491 24.94 26.49 -31.10
N GLY A 492 23.68 26.49 -31.52
CA GLY A 492 23.15 25.51 -32.47
C GLY A 492 23.09 24.10 -31.88
N VAL A 493 23.17 23.94 -30.55
CA VAL A 493 23.06 22.63 -29.86
C VAL A 493 21.69 21.98 -30.12
N PHE A 494 20.70 22.78 -30.52
CA PHE A 494 19.35 22.32 -30.88
C PHE A 494 18.98 22.52 -32.37
N SER A 495 19.90 23.01 -33.23
CA SER A 495 19.67 23.12 -34.68
C SER A 495 20.23 21.90 -35.41
N ILE A 496 19.49 21.35 -36.37
CA ILE A 496 19.79 20.07 -37.04
C ILE A 496 20.62 20.18 -38.32
N ASP A 497 20.93 21.39 -38.77
CA ASP A 497 21.81 21.59 -39.93
C ASP A 497 23.15 22.17 -39.50
N ARG A 498 24.21 21.35 -39.56
CA ARG A 498 25.58 21.82 -39.80
C ARG A 498 26.39 20.81 -40.64
N GLY A 499 26.11 20.78 -41.94
CA GLY A 499 27.13 20.51 -42.96
C GLY A 499 27.84 21.83 -43.34
N GLY A 500 29.16 21.78 -43.59
CA GLY A 500 30.05 22.94 -43.80
C GLY A 500 29.66 23.90 -44.93
N GLN A 501 30.31 25.06 -45.14
CA GLN A 501 31.74 25.42 -45.13
C GLN A 501 31.86 26.98 -45.26
N PRO A 502 33.03 27.60 -45.51
CA PRO A 502 34.42 27.30 -45.16
C PRO A 502 35.03 28.41 -44.27
N LEU A 503 36.25 28.18 -43.78
CA LEU A 503 37.16 29.25 -43.40
C LEU A 503 37.56 29.99 -44.68
N ASP A 504 37.21 31.27 -44.80
CA ASP A 504 37.97 32.20 -45.63
C ASP A 504 38.47 33.36 -44.76
N SER A 505 39.79 33.50 -44.81
CA SER A 505 40.59 34.59 -44.27
C SER A 505 40.58 35.79 -45.24
N GLN A 506 40.68 36.99 -44.66
CA GLN A 506 41.03 38.29 -45.30
C GLN A 506 39.82 38.98 -45.99
N ASP A 507 39.48 40.26 -45.75
CA ASP A 507 40.36 41.44 -45.83
C ASP A 507 39.93 42.67 -44.98
N ALA A 508 41.00 43.36 -44.60
CA ALA A 508 41.25 44.77 -44.27
C ALA A 508 40.18 45.88 -44.40
N SER A 509 40.26 46.81 -43.43
CA SER A 509 40.16 48.30 -43.53
C SER A 509 38.87 48.92 -44.09
N THR A 510 38.20 49.88 -43.43
CA THR A 510 38.57 51.32 -43.30
C THR A 510 37.48 51.92 -42.38
N GLN A 511 37.72 52.71 -41.33
CA GLN A 511 38.26 54.07 -41.28
C GLN A 511 38.81 54.39 -39.89
N GLY A 512 39.91 55.15 -39.88
CA GLY A 512 40.68 55.49 -38.69
C GLY A 512 40.14 56.65 -37.85
N GLY A 513 40.83 56.85 -36.73
CA GLY A 513 40.64 57.98 -35.83
C GLY A 513 41.56 57.93 -34.60
N ALA A 514 42.82 58.35 -34.80
CA ALA A 514 43.73 58.98 -33.83
C ALA A 514 44.41 58.19 -32.67
N VAL A 515 45.71 57.93 -32.87
CA VAL A 515 46.90 58.27 -32.05
C VAL A 515 46.73 58.37 -30.52
N SER A 516 47.42 57.52 -29.74
CA SER A 516 48.72 57.83 -29.12
C SER A 516 49.24 56.72 -28.18
N SER A 517 50.57 56.63 -28.14
CA SER A 517 51.51 55.82 -27.37
C SER A 517 51.29 55.64 -25.86
N GLY A 518 51.77 54.51 -25.31
CA GLY A 518 52.09 54.37 -23.89
C GLY A 518 52.54 52.95 -23.49
N ALA A 519 53.73 52.84 -22.91
CA ALA A 519 54.49 51.62 -22.59
C ALA A 519 54.13 50.95 -21.24
N GLY A 520 54.66 49.73 -21.02
CA GLY A 520 54.84 49.08 -19.70
C GLY A 520 54.29 47.64 -19.64
N ALA A 521 55.10 46.58 -19.80
CA ALA A 521 55.97 45.92 -18.79
C ALA A 521 55.23 44.93 -17.84
N SER A 522 55.39 43.62 -18.12
CA SER A 522 55.62 42.42 -17.26
C SER A 522 54.85 42.18 -15.93
N PRO A 523 54.90 40.97 -15.30
CA PRO A 523 55.14 39.59 -15.79
C PRO A 523 54.15 38.52 -15.21
N GLU A 524 54.47 37.24 -15.51
CA GLU A 524 53.96 35.92 -15.09
C GLU A 524 53.33 35.74 -13.68
N PRO A 525 52.71 34.56 -13.42
CA PRO A 525 53.43 33.62 -12.54
C PRO A 525 53.35 32.12 -12.92
N LEU A 526 54.54 31.49 -12.90
CA LEU A 526 54.97 30.31 -12.14
C LEU A 526 54.04 29.10 -11.95
N ALA A 527 54.55 27.97 -12.46
CA ALA A 527 54.19 26.60 -12.14
C ALA A 527 54.60 26.19 -10.72
N ALA A 528 53.76 25.36 -10.09
CA ALA A 528 54.12 24.49 -8.97
C ALA A 528 53.36 23.17 -9.11
N GLU A 529 54.10 22.13 -9.52
CA GLU A 529 53.71 20.72 -9.36
C GLU A 529 54.14 20.26 -7.97
N SER A 530 53.27 19.60 -7.20
CA SER A 530 53.48 18.19 -6.80
C SER A 530 52.41 17.67 -5.82
N GLU A 531 51.90 16.49 -6.18
CA GLU A 531 51.61 15.35 -5.29
C GLU A 531 50.42 15.41 -4.32
N ARG A 532 49.24 15.00 -4.82
CA ARG A 532 48.36 14.05 -4.11
C ARG A 532 47.88 12.93 -5.05
N SER A 533 48.33 11.74 -4.69
CA SER A 533 47.64 10.45 -4.70
C SER A 533 46.87 10.05 -5.96
N ALA A 534 47.49 9.12 -6.69
CA ALA A 534 46.94 8.37 -7.79
C ALA A 534 45.86 7.37 -7.31
N GLU A 535 44.59 7.73 -7.49
CA GLU A 535 43.44 6.81 -7.41
C GLU A 535 42.21 7.41 -8.11
N ASP A 536 42.38 8.03 -9.29
CA ASP A 536 41.25 8.38 -10.18
C ASP A 536 41.72 8.68 -11.62
N ARG A 537 42.40 7.72 -12.24
CA ARG A 537 42.75 7.75 -13.68
C ARG A 537 42.27 6.48 -14.34
N GLY A 538 40.98 6.46 -14.62
CA GLY A 538 40.34 5.43 -15.42
C GLY A 538 39.02 5.90 -16.00
N GLN A 539 38.90 7.17 -16.39
CA GLN A 539 37.71 7.73 -17.05
C GLN A 539 37.99 9.15 -17.60
N ARG A 540 39.07 9.32 -18.38
CA ARG A 540 39.33 10.60 -19.08
C ARG A 540 39.97 10.41 -20.47
N ASP A 541 39.60 9.33 -21.14
CA ASP A 541 39.91 9.05 -22.54
C ASP A 541 38.65 8.58 -23.30
N THR A 542 37.59 9.40 -23.34
CA THR A 542 36.49 9.24 -24.32
C THR A 542 35.85 10.58 -24.75
N GLU A 543 36.47 11.73 -24.52
CA GLU A 543 35.96 13.04 -24.99
C GLU A 543 36.39 13.42 -26.42
N ALA A 544 36.51 12.42 -27.29
CA ALA A 544 36.77 12.61 -28.72
C ALA A 544 35.97 11.64 -29.61
N ALA A 545 34.67 11.49 -29.33
CA ALA A 545 33.74 10.75 -30.19
C ALA A 545 32.62 11.67 -30.72
N GLU A 546 32.82 12.11 -31.97
CA GLU A 546 31.82 12.47 -32.98
C GLU A 546 30.48 13.12 -32.54
N LYS A 547 30.34 14.42 -32.84
CA LYS A 547 29.04 15.12 -32.87
C LYS A 547 28.12 14.51 -33.94
N LYS A 548 27.22 13.61 -33.55
CA LYS A 548 26.11 13.11 -34.39
C LYS A 548 24.96 14.13 -34.43
N ASP A 549 24.48 14.44 -35.62
CA ASP A 549 23.28 15.26 -35.84
C ASP A 549 22.05 14.66 -35.12
N ARG A 550 21.24 15.51 -34.46
CA ARG A 550 20.01 15.06 -33.76
C ARG A 550 19.06 14.42 -34.77
N LYS A 551 18.64 13.19 -34.53
CA LYS A 551 17.69 12.48 -35.40
C LYS A 551 16.31 13.10 -35.29
N ARG A 552 15.80 13.63 -36.41
CA ARG A 552 14.42 14.13 -36.57
C ARG A 552 13.58 13.02 -37.20
N ILE A 553 12.41 12.76 -36.62
CA ILE A 553 11.42 11.84 -37.18
C ILE A 553 10.28 12.64 -37.81
N THR A 554 9.69 12.12 -38.88
CA THR A 554 8.46 12.69 -39.48
C THR A 554 7.25 12.38 -38.60
N ARG A 555 6.11 13.04 -38.85
CA ARG A 555 4.85 12.76 -38.13
C ARG A 555 4.45 11.29 -38.24
N ASP A 556 4.47 10.74 -39.45
CA ASP A 556 4.10 9.35 -39.70
C ASP A 556 5.15 8.39 -39.09
N GLY A 557 6.43 8.77 -39.12
CA GLY A 557 7.48 8.03 -38.42
C GLY A 557 7.31 8.04 -36.90
N ALA A 558 6.82 9.13 -36.30
CA ALA A 558 6.49 9.18 -34.89
C ALA A 558 5.31 8.27 -34.54
N TRP A 559 4.33 8.17 -35.43
CA TRP A 559 3.19 7.27 -35.26
C TRP A 559 3.62 5.80 -35.27
N ASP A 560 4.43 5.41 -36.25
CA ASP A 560 4.94 4.04 -36.38
C ASP A 560 5.92 3.67 -35.25
N LEU A 561 6.76 4.62 -34.82
CA LEU A 561 7.64 4.44 -33.66
C LEU A 561 6.83 4.21 -32.37
N LEU A 562 5.75 4.98 -32.16
CA LEU A 562 4.85 4.75 -31.04
C LEU A 562 4.14 3.40 -31.15
N ALA A 563 3.77 2.95 -32.35
CA ALA A 563 3.19 1.62 -32.57
C ALA A 563 4.19 0.49 -32.22
N ASP A 564 5.46 0.63 -32.62
CA ASP A 564 6.51 -0.34 -32.28
C ASP A 564 6.78 -0.38 -30.75
N LEU A 565 6.79 0.78 -30.09
CA LEU A 565 6.92 0.85 -28.62
C LEU A 565 5.69 0.27 -27.90
N GLU A 566 4.49 0.52 -28.44
CA GLU A 566 3.25 -0.03 -27.91
C GLU A 566 3.24 -1.55 -28.00
N GLU A 567 3.69 -2.11 -29.12
CA GLU A 567 3.84 -3.55 -29.30
C GLU A 567 4.85 -4.14 -28.31
N ALA A 568 5.97 -3.45 -28.12
CA ALA A 568 7.01 -3.86 -27.18
C ALA A 568 6.51 -3.83 -25.72
N TYR A 569 5.81 -2.78 -25.30
CA TYR A 569 5.26 -2.69 -23.93
C TYR A 569 4.04 -3.58 -23.69
N LYS A 570 3.32 -3.98 -24.74
CA LYS A 570 2.25 -4.98 -24.62
C LYS A 570 2.77 -6.41 -24.56
N ASP A 571 4.09 -6.64 -24.64
CA ASP A 571 4.66 -7.98 -24.48
C ASP A 571 4.28 -8.53 -23.09
N PRO A 572 3.55 -9.67 -23.02
CA PRO A 572 3.16 -10.29 -21.76
C PRO A 572 4.33 -10.62 -20.84
N TRP A 573 5.55 -10.82 -21.38
CA TRP A 573 6.74 -11.01 -20.55
C TRP A 573 7.16 -9.72 -19.85
N PHE A 574 7.14 -8.60 -20.57
CA PHE A 574 7.43 -7.28 -20.02
C PHE A 574 6.38 -6.89 -18.98
N VAL A 575 5.08 -7.02 -19.31
CA VAL A 575 3.98 -6.71 -18.39
C VAL A 575 4.08 -7.51 -17.10
N LYS A 576 4.32 -8.83 -17.17
CA LYS A 576 4.50 -9.66 -15.95
C LYS A 576 5.71 -9.25 -15.11
N ARG A 577 6.80 -8.80 -15.75
CA ARG A 577 8.02 -8.37 -15.05
C ARG A 577 7.80 -7.03 -14.35
N VAL A 578 7.07 -6.11 -14.99
CA VAL A 578 6.67 -4.84 -14.40
C VAL A 578 5.64 -5.05 -13.28
N ASP A 579 4.62 -5.89 -13.48
CA ASP A 579 3.63 -6.23 -12.47
C ASP A 579 4.26 -6.90 -11.24
N LYS A 580 5.21 -7.82 -11.46
CA LYS A 580 6.00 -8.39 -10.37
C LYS A 580 6.82 -7.31 -9.65
N LEU A 581 7.45 -6.40 -10.38
CA LEU A 581 8.17 -5.27 -9.79
C LEU A 581 7.25 -4.40 -8.92
N ILE A 582 6.01 -4.14 -9.36
CA ILE A 582 4.99 -3.39 -8.59
C ILE A 582 4.70 -4.09 -7.25
N VAL A 583 4.55 -5.42 -7.26
CA VAL A 583 4.29 -6.20 -6.05
C VAL A 583 5.54 -6.24 -5.14
N ASP A 584 6.73 -6.47 -5.71
CA ASP A 584 7.99 -6.57 -4.97
C ASP A 584 8.36 -5.25 -4.26
N VAL A 585 8.03 -4.10 -4.86
CA VAL A 585 8.20 -2.77 -4.23
C VAL A 585 7.01 -2.34 -3.38
N MET A 586 6.05 -3.24 -3.13
CA MET A 586 4.84 -2.98 -2.33
C MET A 586 4.05 -1.75 -2.80
N PHE A 587 3.97 -1.55 -4.11
CA PHE A 587 3.30 -0.39 -4.73
C PHE A 587 3.88 0.99 -4.38
N ASP A 588 5.14 1.08 -3.92
CA ASP A 588 5.83 2.36 -3.68
C ASP A 588 6.25 3.03 -5.02
N PRO A 589 5.73 4.23 -5.35
CA PRO A 589 6.05 4.95 -6.58
C PRO A 589 7.55 5.23 -6.78
N ARG A 590 8.28 5.60 -5.73
CA ARG A 590 9.68 6.04 -5.86
C ARG A 590 10.60 4.86 -6.19
N ARG A 591 10.50 3.80 -5.39
CA ARG A 591 11.27 2.56 -5.59
C ARG A 591 10.95 1.89 -6.91
N PHE A 592 9.69 1.94 -7.34
CA PHE A 592 9.30 1.43 -8.65
C PHE A 592 10.01 2.17 -9.80
N THR A 593 10.04 3.51 -9.77
CA THR A 593 10.67 4.29 -10.84
C THR A 593 12.18 4.09 -10.95
N GLU A 594 12.87 3.87 -9.82
CA GLU A 594 14.32 3.55 -9.79
C GLU A 594 14.63 2.22 -10.49
N HIS A 595 13.76 1.23 -10.33
CA HIS A 595 13.95 -0.11 -10.88
C HIS A 595 13.30 -0.32 -12.26
N LEU A 596 12.41 0.56 -12.70
CA LEU A 596 11.72 0.45 -14.00
C LEU A 596 12.65 0.69 -15.19
N ALA A 597 13.55 1.68 -15.10
CA ALA A 597 14.44 2.06 -16.19
C ALA A 597 15.28 0.89 -16.76
N PRO A 598 15.99 0.07 -15.94
CA PRO A 598 16.73 -1.08 -16.46
C PRO A 598 15.81 -2.18 -17.03
N VAL A 599 14.61 -2.37 -16.46
CA VAL A 599 13.64 -3.38 -16.93
C VAL A 599 13.04 -2.99 -18.29
N ALA A 600 12.77 -1.72 -18.50
CA ALA A 600 12.22 -1.19 -19.74
C ALA A 600 13.25 -1.14 -20.88
N LEU A 601 14.53 -0.89 -20.56
CA LEU A 601 15.60 -0.82 -21.56
C LEU A 601 15.78 -2.13 -22.35
N ASP A 602 15.58 -3.29 -21.71
CA ASP A 602 15.68 -4.60 -22.37
C ASP A 602 14.72 -4.71 -23.58
N VAL A 603 13.54 -4.11 -23.45
CA VAL A 603 12.45 -4.16 -24.44
C VAL A 603 12.50 -2.98 -25.40
N GLN A 604 13.09 -1.87 -24.98
CA GLN A 604 13.29 -0.68 -25.83
C GLN A 604 14.48 -0.84 -26.78
N ARG A 605 15.51 -1.63 -26.44
CA ARG A 605 16.72 -1.83 -27.27
C ARG A 605 16.43 -2.23 -28.73
N PRO A 606 15.58 -3.24 -29.02
CA PRO A 606 15.28 -3.63 -30.40
C PRO A 606 14.55 -2.52 -31.18
N VAL A 607 13.69 -1.74 -30.52
CA VAL A 607 12.98 -0.62 -31.13
C VAL A 607 13.94 0.53 -31.43
N LEU A 608 14.86 0.82 -30.50
CA LEU A 608 15.89 1.84 -30.69
C LEU A 608 16.80 1.49 -31.88
N GLU A 609 17.26 0.24 -31.99
CA GLU A 609 18.08 -0.23 -33.11
C GLU A 609 17.35 -0.12 -34.45
N LYS A 610 16.07 -0.51 -34.49
CA LYS A 610 15.22 -0.44 -35.70
C LYS A 610 15.09 1.00 -36.23
N TRP A 611 14.96 1.97 -35.33
CA TRP A 611 14.84 3.39 -35.67
C TRP A 611 16.19 4.12 -35.72
N GLY A 612 17.29 3.37 -35.64
CA GLY A 612 18.65 3.86 -35.75
C GLY A 612 19.11 4.67 -34.54
N PHE A 613 18.40 4.65 -33.41
CA PHE A 613 18.86 5.20 -32.14
C PHE A 613 19.88 4.27 -31.48
N GLU A 614 20.69 4.81 -30.57
CA GLU A 614 21.64 3.99 -29.82
C GLU A 614 20.89 3.08 -28.81
N PRO A 615 21.21 1.78 -28.68
CA PRO A 615 20.58 0.87 -27.72
C PRO A 615 21.06 1.10 -26.27
N SER A 616 21.03 2.35 -25.84
CA SER A 616 21.50 2.85 -24.54
C SER A 616 20.48 3.80 -23.93
N ALA A 617 20.65 4.15 -22.65
CA ALA A 617 19.80 5.13 -21.98
C ALA A 617 19.83 6.50 -22.67
N ASP A 618 20.98 6.86 -23.27
CA ASP A 618 21.16 8.10 -24.02
C ASP A 618 20.38 8.08 -25.33
N GLY A 619 20.37 6.96 -26.07
CA GLY A 619 19.55 6.81 -27.27
C GLY A 619 18.04 6.82 -26.99
N LEU A 620 17.62 6.31 -25.83
CA LEU A 620 16.23 6.44 -25.37
C LEU A 620 15.85 7.90 -25.10
N LEU A 621 16.76 8.69 -24.54
CA LEU A 621 16.54 10.12 -24.31
C LEU A 621 16.45 10.88 -25.64
N GLU A 622 17.27 10.53 -26.64
CA GLU A 622 17.17 11.06 -28.00
C GLU A 622 15.82 10.72 -28.66
N MET A 623 15.36 9.47 -28.53
CA MET A 623 14.06 9.01 -29.04
C MET A 623 12.90 9.78 -28.40
N ARG A 624 12.91 9.95 -27.06
CA ARG A 624 11.89 10.73 -26.34
C ARG A 624 11.85 12.19 -26.82
N ARG A 625 13.02 12.81 -27.04
CA ARG A 625 13.11 14.16 -27.59
C ARG A 625 12.60 14.25 -29.03
N ALA A 626 12.76 13.21 -29.84
CA ALA A 626 12.22 13.17 -31.20
C ALA A 626 10.68 13.07 -31.21
N LEU A 627 10.10 12.31 -30.27
CA LEU A 627 8.65 12.22 -30.08
C LEU A 627 8.02 13.49 -29.48
N GLN A 628 8.74 14.18 -28.58
CA GLN A 628 8.29 15.44 -27.98
C GLN A 628 8.08 16.56 -29.02
N ASP A 629 8.86 16.58 -30.10
CA ASP A 629 8.71 17.57 -31.19
C ASP A 629 7.30 17.55 -31.83
N HIS A 630 6.58 16.43 -31.74
CA HIS A 630 5.23 16.25 -32.31
C HIS A 630 4.11 16.12 -31.26
N THR A 631 4.45 15.67 -30.05
CA THR A 631 3.48 15.37 -28.98
C THR A 631 3.32 16.52 -27.97
N GLN A 632 4.29 17.43 -27.87
CA GLN A 632 4.27 18.55 -26.91
C GLN A 632 4.56 19.90 -27.60
N GLY A 633 3.98 20.99 -27.06
CA GLY A 633 4.19 22.36 -27.54
C GLY A 633 3.01 22.95 -28.34
N PRO A 634 3.19 24.15 -28.93
CA PRO A 634 2.11 24.91 -29.57
C PRO A 634 1.62 24.35 -30.92
N LYS A 635 2.38 23.43 -31.54
CA LYS A 635 2.01 22.70 -32.77
C LYS A 635 1.81 21.19 -32.51
N LYS A 636 1.30 20.83 -31.33
CA LYS A 636 1.05 19.42 -30.98
C LYS A 636 -0.04 18.83 -31.86
N ASP A 637 0.14 17.58 -32.29
CA ASP A 637 -0.92 16.78 -32.86
C ASP A 637 -1.69 16.08 -31.73
N ALA A 638 -2.98 16.37 -31.59
CA ALA A 638 -3.81 15.85 -30.52
C ALA A 638 -3.90 14.31 -30.55
N ALA A 639 -4.01 13.70 -31.74
CA ALA A 639 -4.14 12.26 -31.88
C ALA A 639 -2.82 11.54 -31.56
N LEU A 640 -1.68 12.14 -31.94
CA LEU A 640 -0.36 11.59 -31.62
C LEU A 640 -0.04 11.73 -30.14
N ALA A 641 -0.45 12.84 -29.50
CA ALA A 641 -0.28 13.06 -28.07
C ALA A 641 -1.09 12.06 -27.23
N GLU A 642 -2.35 11.81 -27.59
CA GLU A 642 -3.19 10.79 -26.95
C GLU A 642 -2.58 9.38 -27.08
N ARG A 643 -2.08 9.04 -28.27
CA ARG A 643 -1.37 7.77 -28.49
C ARG A 643 -0.08 7.68 -27.64
N ALA A 644 0.71 8.74 -27.58
CA ALA A 644 1.92 8.78 -26.76
C ALA A 644 1.61 8.60 -25.27
N GLU A 645 0.50 9.15 -24.79
CA GLU A 645 0.03 8.95 -23.42
C GLU A 645 -0.38 7.48 -23.18
N ALA A 646 -1.11 6.86 -24.11
CA ALA A 646 -1.49 5.45 -24.03
C ALA A 646 -0.26 4.51 -24.02
N VAL A 647 0.73 4.78 -24.86
CA VAL A 647 2.02 4.05 -24.87
C VAL A 647 2.79 4.28 -23.57
N THR A 648 2.75 5.49 -23.05
CA THR A 648 3.36 5.80 -21.75
C THR A 648 2.66 5.02 -20.64
N LYS A 649 1.32 4.93 -20.63
CA LYS A 649 0.57 4.10 -19.65
C LYS A 649 0.97 2.63 -19.72
N ALA A 650 1.12 2.09 -20.93
CA ALA A 650 1.53 0.70 -21.15
C ALA A 650 2.93 0.37 -20.58
N LEU A 651 3.82 1.37 -20.44
CA LEU A 651 5.14 1.19 -19.81
C LEU A 651 5.05 0.80 -18.33
N TYR A 652 3.97 1.19 -17.63
CA TYR A 652 3.81 1.05 -16.19
C TYR A 652 3.07 -0.22 -15.77
N GLY A 653 2.99 -1.21 -16.67
CA GLY A 653 2.38 -2.51 -16.37
C GLY A 653 0.87 -2.52 -16.58
N SER A 654 0.20 -3.46 -15.93
CA SER A 654 -1.21 -3.72 -16.16
C SER A 654 -2.12 -2.61 -15.58
N PRO A 655 -3.18 -2.18 -16.32
CA PRO A 655 -4.12 -1.16 -15.82
C PRO A 655 -4.77 -1.53 -14.48
N GLN A 656 -4.91 -2.82 -14.18
CA GLN A 656 -5.52 -3.35 -12.96
C GLN A 656 -4.73 -3.00 -11.69
N LEU A 657 -3.40 -2.93 -11.78
CA LEU A 657 -2.54 -2.58 -10.63
C LEU A 657 -2.44 -1.07 -10.41
N ASN A 658 -2.96 -0.30 -11.37
CA ASN A 658 -3.10 1.15 -11.33
C ASN A 658 -1.83 1.94 -10.94
N MET A 659 -0.66 1.42 -11.30
CA MET A 659 0.61 2.02 -10.89
C MET A 659 0.88 3.36 -11.59
N TYR A 660 0.45 3.49 -12.85
CA TYR A 660 0.55 4.75 -13.59
C TYR A 660 -0.20 5.88 -12.87
N GLU A 661 -1.46 5.65 -12.47
CA GLU A 661 -2.24 6.67 -11.75
C GLU A 661 -1.66 6.93 -10.37
N ARG A 662 -1.14 5.93 -9.66
CA ARG A 662 -0.46 6.17 -8.37
C ARG A 662 0.78 7.07 -8.49
N ILE A 663 1.54 6.94 -9.58
CA ILE A 663 2.68 7.82 -9.86
C ILE A 663 2.22 9.20 -10.30
N MET A 664 1.16 9.28 -11.12
CA MET A 664 0.62 10.55 -11.64
C MET A 664 -0.31 11.28 -10.66
N VAL A 665 -0.81 10.62 -9.61
CA VAL A 665 -1.58 11.21 -8.49
C VAL A 665 -0.64 11.52 -7.32
N GLY A 666 0.42 10.72 -7.13
CA GLY A 666 1.56 11.05 -6.25
C GLY A 666 2.44 12.17 -6.82
N ALA A 667 2.40 12.38 -8.13
CA ALA A 667 2.79 13.63 -8.78
C ALA A 667 1.57 14.56 -8.75
N CYS A 668 1.45 15.37 -7.69
CA CYS A 668 0.40 16.36 -7.56
C CYS A 668 0.20 17.17 -8.87
N PRO A 669 -1.03 17.49 -9.30
CA PRO A 669 -1.27 18.39 -10.43
C PRO A 669 -0.93 19.83 -10.01
N TRP A 670 0.34 20.20 -10.14
CA TRP A 670 0.84 21.57 -10.10
C TRP A 670 1.95 21.76 -11.12
#